data_AF-A0A368LD51-F1
#
_entry.id   AF-A0A368LD51-F1
#
_cell.length_a   1.000
_cell.length_b   1.000
_cell.length_c   1.000
_cell.angle_alpha   90.00
_cell.angle_beta   90.00
_cell.angle_gamma   90.00
#
_symmetry.space_group_name_H-M   'P 1'
#
loop_
_entity.id
_entity.type
_entity.pdbx_description
1 polymer ?
#
loop_
_entity_poly.entity_id
_entity_poly.type
_entity_poly.pdbx_seq_one_letter_code
_entity_poly.pdbx_strand_id
1 'polypeptide(L)'
;MIRLCSRATAPADHRARRNGYQRRIGMTQASSAHSGSSRNNRGLTRRQLFGLSAAGVAGAMLVGPQQASAFGPAAHAASGEKAASGALDGFTTPATATSPRFRWWWPNGEVELEQIAREVQQAADNGFHGLEIANVHHSVAGDLLDVENFGWGGAHWVAAVETALEAGKRHNVEIDITLGPSWPAAIPGITPQSEAALVELAHGAVDLASGERFSGALPEPETEAHPGVEGRTLVRLQAARVIERPERNGIMLEHASLVDLTERVVDESVEWTAPDDGYEWTMIAYWQRGLGQRAEAGPHTSPESYVIDHFSMAGAQALIDFWEENILTPRIDQLLRETGGTFFEDSLEVETDSTIWAREAQEEFRKRIGYSLTPFLAGILEIGEKYVYQFSDEKVSRIRDDYNQVLSDLYSDYHLVPLRDWSHSHGVQYRVQAYGLEQDSLDQAGIVDIPETESLGAKNLDDYRLLASGRDIGGRKILSSETAAYLGKSYAVTWNEVLNTIGETFVGGVNQTVLHGFSYKDAPGAEWPGFAAFTPYAGGTSVGYSEAWGPRMPSWGHIGSAAEYLARTQWVLQQGVPQYDVAYFRQKGWAQTGIGAPWGTSSGIPTGWTHGFLNGTSLFKERSVLDGGVFAPDGGAYRAFVVDHDRFRGNEATMSLDAARKLALLERGCSPLSASLSV
;
A
#
# COMPACT_ATOMS: atom_id res chain seq x y z
N MET A 1 -5.61 28.69 -5.68
CA MET A 1 -5.79 29.13 -4.28
C MET A 1 -7.21 29.63 -4.11
N ILE A 2 -8.07 28.80 -3.52
CA ILE A 2 -9.37 29.26 -3.01
C ILE A 2 -9.08 29.80 -1.61
N ARG A 3 -9.19 31.12 -1.40
CA ARG A 3 -9.06 31.72 -0.07
C ARG A 3 -10.38 31.54 0.66
N LEU A 4 -10.37 30.79 1.77
CA LEU A 4 -11.47 30.78 2.73
C LEU A 4 -11.63 32.21 3.28
N CYS A 5 -12.83 32.77 3.11
CA CYS A 5 -13.10 34.21 3.10
C CYS A 5 -12.73 34.97 4.40
N SER A 6 -12.10 36.13 4.23
CA SER A 6 -12.36 37.31 5.07
C SER A 6 -13.04 38.37 4.20
N ARG A 7 -14.13 38.97 4.72
CA ARG A 7 -14.91 40.01 4.03
C ARG A 7 -14.08 41.29 3.84
N ALA A 8 -13.96 41.78 2.61
CA ALA A 8 -13.77 43.21 2.35
C ALA A 8 -14.20 43.62 0.92
N THR A 9 -14.80 44.80 0.86
CA THR A 9 -15.33 45.58 -0.26
C THR A 9 -14.32 45.95 -1.35
N ALA A 10 -14.76 45.95 -2.61
CA ALA A 10 -14.06 46.52 -3.78
C ALA A 10 -14.08 48.08 -3.75
N PRO A 11 -13.24 48.84 -4.52
CA PRO A 11 -13.21 48.77 -5.99
C PRO A 11 -11.86 49.06 -6.74
N ALA A 12 -11.94 48.81 -8.05
CA ALA A 12 -11.33 49.52 -9.20
C ALA A 12 -9.89 49.26 -9.70
N ASP A 13 -9.84 48.59 -10.86
CA ASP A 13 -9.30 49.04 -12.16
C ASP A 13 -7.78 49.34 -12.30
N HIS A 14 -7.06 48.54 -13.11
CA HIS A 14 -6.17 49.06 -14.16
C HIS A 14 -5.68 48.02 -15.17
N ARG A 15 -5.60 48.50 -16.41
CA ARG A 15 -5.32 47.85 -17.72
C ARG A 15 -3.95 47.16 -17.88
N ALA A 16 -4.01 46.01 -18.56
CA ALA A 16 -3.22 45.51 -19.70
C ALA A 16 -1.82 46.08 -20.01
N ARG A 17 -0.86 45.17 -20.25
CA ARG A 17 0.11 45.24 -21.36
C ARG A 17 0.64 43.86 -21.78
N ARG A 18 0.52 43.57 -23.07
CA ARG A 18 1.13 42.46 -23.82
C ARG A 18 2.62 42.73 -24.08
N ASN A 19 3.42 41.67 -24.14
CA ASN A 19 4.61 41.40 -24.98
C ASN A 19 5.03 39.96 -24.63
N GLY A 20 5.17 38.96 -25.50
CA GLY A 20 5.58 38.96 -26.90
C GLY A 20 7.05 38.55 -26.99
N TYR A 21 7.39 37.26 -26.90
CA TYR A 21 8.67 36.74 -27.41
C TYR A 21 8.60 35.22 -27.70
N GLN A 22 8.72 34.87 -28.98
CA GLN A 22 8.96 33.52 -29.48
C GLN A 22 10.47 33.22 -29.42
N ARG A 23 10.86 32.00 -29.05
CA ARG A 23 12.11 31.38 -29.52
C ARG A 23 11.90 29.88 -29.80
N ARG A 24 12.07 29.53 -31.07
CA ARG A 24 12.32 28.18 -31.58
C ARG A 24 13.76 27.77 -31.21
N ILE A 25 13.95 26.53 -30.76
CA ILE A 25 15.21 25.80 -30.92
C ILE A 25 14.84 24.39 -31.39
N GLY A 26 15.32 24.03 -32.58
CA GLY A 26 15.21 22.69 -33.13
C GLY A 26 16.32 21.79 -32.58
N MET A 27 15.98 20.53 -32.34
CA MET A 27 16.95 19.45 -32.12
C MET A 27 16.78 18.42 -33.21
N THR A 28 17.83 18.29 -34.02
CA THR A 28 18.06 17.28 -35.05
C THR A 28 18.29 15.90 -34.41
N GLN A 29 17.53 14.92 -34.87
CA GLN A 29 17.79 13.49 -34.68
C GLN A 29 19.00 13.05 -35.52
N ALA A 30 19.81 12.15 -34.97
CA ALA A 30 20.72 11.30 -35.74
C ALA A 30 20.56 9.85 -35.27
N SER A 31 20.10 9.01 -36.20
CA SER A 31 19.96 7.57 -36.12
C SER A 31 21.30 6.86 -36.41
N SER A 32 21.56 5.74 -35.74
CA SER A 32 22.36 4.65 -36.31
C SER A 32 21.96 3.31 -35.69
N ALA A 33 21.79 2.31 -36.54
CA ALA A 33 21.16 1.03 -36.28
C ALA A 33 22.15 -0.16 -36.27
N HIS A 34 21.61 -1.34 -35.93
CA HIS A 34 22.11 -2.74 -36.03
C HIS A 34 22.97 -3.21 -34.83
N SER A 35 22.83 -4.43 -34.27
CA SER A 35 22.35 -5.72 -34.79
C SER A 35 21.85 -6.64 -33.65
N GLY A 36 20.97 -7.59 -33.97
CA GLY A 36 20.25 -8.44 -33.02
C GLY A 36 20.99 -9.57 -32.33
N SER A 37 20.35 -10.09 -31.28
CA SER A 37 20.58 -11.39 -30.64
C SER A 37 19.37 -11.69 -29.74
N SER A 38 18.69 -12.80 -30.02
CA SER A 38 17.53 -13.30 -29.28
C SER A 38 17.91 -13.68 -27.85
N ARG A 39 17.29 -13.07 -26.85
CA ARG A 39 17.26 -13.58 -25.48
C ARG A 39 15.85 -13.43 -24.91
N ASN A 40 15.37 -14.52 -24.32
CA ASN A 40 14.15 -14.61 -23.53
C ASN A 40 14.01 -13.41 -22.61
N ASN A 41 13.04 -12.56 -22.90
CA ASN A 41 12.71 -11.40 -22.10
C ASN A 41 11.71 -11.87 -21.03
N ARG A 42 12.21 -12.47 -19.94
CA ARG A 42 11.44 -12.53 -18.70
C ARG A 42 11.33 -11.09 -18.21
N GLY A 43 10.11 -10.55 -18.26
CA GLY A 43 9.82 -9.23 -17.68
C GLY A 43 10.21 -9.22 -16.21
N LEU A 44 10.68 -8.06 -15.74
CA LEU A 44 10.88 -7.81 -14.32
C LEU A 44 9.51 -7.94 -13.62
N THR A 45 9.39 -8.81 -12.61
CA THR A 45 8.17 -8.95 -11.80
C THR A 45 8.13 -7.91 -10.68
N ARG A 46 6.98 -7.71 -10.02
CA ARG A 46 6.80 -6.80 -8.85
C ARG A 46 7.96 -6.88 -7.84
N ARG A 47 8.42 -8.10 -7.59
CA ARG A 47 9.58 -8.46 -6.74
C ARG A 47 10.89 -7.72 -7.05
N GLN A 48 11.06 -7.22 -8.28
CA GLN A 48 12.26 -6.48 -8.71
C GLN A 48 12.02 -4.98 -8.84
N LEU A 49 10.76 -4.54 -8.92
CA LEU A 49 10.41 -3.13 -9.17
C LEU A 49 10.65 -2.25 -7.94
N PHE A 50 10.48 -2.79 -6.72
CA PHE A 50 10.83 -2.08 -5.48
C PHE A 50 12.35 -1.93 -5.24
N GLY A 51 13.17 -2.72 -5.95
CA GLY A 51 14.63 -2.77 -5.78
C GLY A 51 15.50 -2.14 -6.90
N LEU A 52 14.97 -1.86 -8.09
CA LEU A 52 15.79 -1.45 -9.24
C LEU A 52 15.31 -0.16 -9.93
N SER A 53 15.81 0.98 -9.45
CA SER A 53 15.98 2.17 -10.29
C SER A 53 17.12 3.06 -9.79
N ALA A 54 18.36 2.59 -10.03
CA ALA A 54 19.55 3.42 -9.93
C ALA A 54 20.31 3.43 -11.27
N ALA A 55 20.27 4.54 -12.00
CA ALA A 55 21.38 5.01 -12.85
C ALA A 55 21.11 6.40 -13.50
N GLY A 56 21.90 7.40 -13.10
CA GLY A 56 22.27 8.61 -13.88
C GLY A 56 21.23 9.75 -13.90
N VAL A 57 21.53 11.02 -13.61
CA VAL A 57 22.72 11.82 -13.91
C VAL A 57 22.91 12.90 -12.84
N ALA A 58 24.10 12.97 -12.25
CA ALA A 58 24.55 14.10 -11.46
C ALA A 58 24.94 15.26 -12.38
N GLY A 59 24.15 16.34 -12.37
CA GLY A 59 24.46 17.61 -13.02
C GLY A 59 24.68 18.69 -11.97
N ALA A 60 25.95 19.01 -11.69
CA ALA A 60 26.32 20.10 -10.80
C ALA A 60 25.85 21.45 -11.37
N MET A 61 25.01 22.18 -10.64
CA MET A 61 24.75 23.60 -10.90
C MET A 61 25.28 24.45 -9.75
N LEU A 62 26.28 25.27 -10.08
CA LEU A 62 26.83 26.34 -9.26
C LEU A 62 25.74 27.39 -9.00
N VAL A 63 25.35 27.55 -7.73
CA VAL A 63 24.45 28.62 -7.28
C VAL A 63 25.29 29.86 -6.95
N GLY A 64 25.10 30.94 -7.73
CA GLY A 64 25.57 32.28 -7.39
C GLY A 64 24.64 32.94 -6.36
N PRO A 65 25.13 33.88 -5.54
CA PRO A 65 24.36 34.42 -4.42
C PRO A 65 23.29 35.40 -4.93
N GLN A 66 22.03 35.18 -4.57
CA GLN A 66 20.98 36.19 -4.67
C GLN A 66 20.48 36.58 -3.29
N GLN A 67 20.40 37.90 -3.10
CA GLN A 67 20.11 38.61 -1.87
C GLN A 67 18.70 38.31 -1.36
N ALA A 68 18.61 37.93 -0.09
CA ALA A 68 17.37 37.83 0.65
C ALA A 68 16.83 39.23 1.00
N SER A 69 15.64 39.55 0.50
CA SER A 69 14.83 40.65 1.04
C SER A 69 13.95 40.11 2.16
N ALA A 70 14.21 40.58 3.37
CA ALA A 70 13.53 40.19 4.60
C ALA A 70 12.06 40.65 4.61
N PHE A 71 11.14 39.71 4.78
CA PHE A 71 9.81 39.96 5.32
C PHE A 71 9.78 39.40 6.75
N GLY A 72 9.63 40.29 7.73
CA GLY A 72 9.62 39.93 9.15
C GLY A 72 8.36 39.15 9.53
N PRO A 73 8.45 38.19 10.47
CA PRO A 73 7.27 37.47 10.94
C PRO A 73 6.43 38.34 11.88
N ALA A 74 5.11 38.29 11.70
CA ALA A 74 4.16 38.85 12.65
C ALA A 74 4.11 37.92 13.88
N ALA A 75 4.73 38.36 14.98
CA ALA A 75 4.70 37.67 16.26
C ALA A 75 3.26 37.62 16.80
N HIS A 76 2.67 36.42 16.82
CA HIS A 76 1.54 36.15 17.72
C HIS A 76 2.11 35.77 19.07
N ALA A 77 1.92 36.65 20.05
CA ALA A 77 2.23 36.39 21.44
C ALA A 77 1.34 35.24 21.94
N ALA A 78 1.91 34.03 22.05
CA ALA A 78 1.31 32.97 22.83
C ALA A 78 1.45 33.34 24.32
N SER A 79 0.32 33.54 24.98
CA SER A 79 0.23 33.61 26.44
C SER A 79 0.80 32.32 27.01
N GLY A 80 1.92 32.43 27.73
CA GLY A 80 2.55 31.31 28.41
C GLY A 80 1.65 30.74 29.50
N GLU A 81 0.94 29.66 29.19
CA GLU A 81 0.56 28.70 30.21
C GLU A 81 1.85 28.03 30.70
N LYS A 82 2.07 28.09 32.02
CA LYS A 82 3.11 27.32 32.69
C LYS A 82 2.93 25.86 32.31
N ALA A 83 3.86 25.32 31.52
CA ALA A 83 4.00 23.88 31.33
C ALA A 83 4.00 23.24 32.72
N ALA A 84 2.96 22.45 33.00
CA ALA A 84 2.81 21.74 34.26
C ALA A 84 4.07 20.89 34.47
N SER A 85 4.60 20.90 35.70
CA SER A 85 5.87 20.28 36.08
C SER A 85 5.93 18.75 35.92
N GLY A 86 4.95 18.12 35.27
CA GLY A 86 4.95 16.70 34.87
C GLY A 86 4.95 16.48 33.34
N ALA A 87 4.91 17.53 32.53
CA ALA A 87 4.92 17.40 31.06
C ALA A 87 6.28 16.94 30.51
N LEU A 88 7.38 17.12 31.26
CA LEU A 88 8.71 16.66 30.86
C LEU A 88 9.02 15.22 31.30
N ASP A 89 8.22 14.63 32.19
CA ASP A 89 8.51 13.32 32.78
C ASP A 89 8.54 12.22 31.71
N GLY A 90 7.62 12.28 30.74
CA GLY A 90 7.58 11.36 29.60
C GLY A 90 8.71 11.56 28.59
N PHE A 91 9.39 12.72 28.59
CA PHE A 91 10.59 12.93 27.78
C PHE A 91 11.85 12.44 28.50
N THR A 92 11.97 12.68 29.81
CA THR A 92 13.13 12.24 30.58
C THR A 92 13.14 10.73 30.76
N THR A 93 11.95 10.14 30.94
CA THR A 93 11.73 8.70 31.14
C THR A 93 10.55 8.25 30.26
N PRO A 94 10.80 8.01 28.96
CA PRO A 94 9.76 7.57 28.03
C PRO A 94 9.10 6.27 28.47
N ALA A 95 7.79 6.19 28.30
CA ALA A 95 7.04 4.96 28.50
C ALA A 95 7.33 3.96 27.37
N THR A 96 7.11 2.67 27.64
CA THR A 96 7.33 1.58 26.67
C THR A 96 6.49 1.72 25.40
N ALA A 97 5.31 2.34 25.49
CA ALA A 97 4.47 2.66 24.32
C ALA A 97 5.19 3.52 23.26
N THR A 98 6.20 4.30 23.68
CA THR A 98 6.99 5.16 22.81
C THR A 98 8.35 4.57 22.44
N SER A 99 8.67 3.35 22.87
CA SER A 99 9.93 2.69 22.51
C SER A 99 9.96 2.32 21.02
N PRO A 100 11.15 2.24 20.40
CA PRO A 100 11.28 1.62 19.09
C PRO A 100 10.96 0.13 19.18
N ARG A 101 10.62 -0.45 18.03
CA ARG A 101 10.25 -1.86 17.88
C ARG A 101 11.19 -2.57 16.90
N PHE A 102 11.15 -3.90 16.89
CA PHE A 102 11.73 -4.71 15.82
C PHE A 102 10.65 -5.53 15.12
N ARG A 103 10.81 -5.72 13.81
CA ARG A 103 10.31 -6.93 13.17
C ARG A 103 11.20 -8.10 13.58
N TRP A 104 10.62 -9.17 14.08
CA TRP A 104 11.31 -10.32 14.66
C TRP A 104 11.12 -11.55 13.77
N TRP A 105 12.18 -11.88 13.05
CA TRP A 105 12.18 -12.88 11.99
C TRP A 105 12.35 -14.28 12.55
N TRP A 106 11.34 -15.12 12.36
CA TRP A 106 11.36 -16.52 12.73
C TRP A 106 11.48 -17.43 11.50
N PRO A 107 12.30 -18.50 11.56
CA PRO A 107 12.31 -19.55 10.54
C PRO A 107 11.09 -20.48 10.72
N ASN A 108 9.90 -19.95 10.47
CA ASN A 108 8.64 -20.57 10.88
C ASN A 108 8.59 -20.89 12.39
N GLY A 109 8.04 -22.03 12.77
CA GLY A 109 8.02 -22.52 14.15
C GLY A 109 9.31 -23.22 14.57
N GLU A 110 10.39 -23.23 13.76
CA GLU A 110 11.65 -23.91 14.11
C GLU A 110 12.47 -23.09 15.12
N VAL A 111 11.87 -22.88 16.29
CA VAL A 111 12.35 -22.03 17.37
C VAL A 111 12.30 -22.77 18.70
N GLU A 112 13.23 -22.45 19.58
CA GLU A 112 13.29 -23.01 20.93
C GLU A 112 12.56 -22.08 21.90
N LEU A 113 11.58 -22.61 22.65
CA LEU A 113 10.74 -21.82 23.55
C LEU A 113 11.56 -21.00 24.56
N GLU A 114 12.60 -21.60 25.13
CA GLU A 114 13.48 -20.86 26.05
C GLU A 114 14.26 -19.74 25.34
N GLN A 115 14.62 -19.93 24.06
CA GLN A 115 15.31 -18.91 23.29
C GLN A 115 14.38 -17.74 22.95
N ILE A 116 13.11 -18.02 22.61
CA ILE A 116 12.06 -17.01 22.46
C ILE A 116 11.99 -16.12 23.71
N ALA A 117 11.87 -16.73 24.90
CA ALA A 117 11.83 -15.97 26.15
C ALA A 117 13.10 -15.15 26.40
N ARG A 118 14.28 -15.69 26.07
CA ARG A 118 15.56 -14.98 26.18
C ARG A 118 15.66 -13.79 25.23
N GLU A 119 15.16 -13.90 24.00
CA GLU A 119 15.22 -12.83 23.00
C GLU A 119 14.27 -11.69 23.33
N VAL A 120 13.08 -11.98 23.87
CA VAL A 120 12.18 -10.97 24.42
C VAL A 120 12.84 -10.20 25.56
N GLN A 121 13.50 -10.91 26.49
CA GLN A 121 14.26 -10.25 27.56
C GLN A 121 15.41 -9.40 27.00
N GLN A 122 16.15 -9.90 26.01
CA GLN A 122 17.26 -9.16 25.40
C GLN A 122 16.81 -7.87 24.72
N ALA A 123 15.65 -7.88 24.04
CA ALA A 123 15.07 -6.68 23.46
C ALA A 123 14.74 -5.65 24.56
N ALA A 124 14.07 -6.09 25.64
CA ALA A 124 13.71 -5.26 26.78
C ALA A 124 14.94 -4.63 27.46
N ASP A 125 15.97 -5.45 27.74
CA ASP A 125 17.24 -5.00 28.35
C ASP A 125 17.97 -3.95 27.50
N ASN A 126 17.63 -3.86 26.21
CA ASN A 126 18.20 -2.92 25.25
C ASN A 126 17.24 -1.78 24.84
N GLY A 127 16.13 -1.61 25.56
CA GLY A 127 15.20 -0.48 25.38
C GLY A 127 14.18 -0.64 24.25
N PHE A 128 14.06 -1.85 23.68
CA PHE A 128 13.02 -2.18 22.70
C PHE A 128 11.89 -2.91 23.41
N HIS A 129 10.70 -2.32 23.35
CA HIS A 129 9.51 -2.82 24.05
C HIS A 129 8.37 -3.17 23.09
N GLY A 130 8.70 -3.47 21.83
CA GLY A 130 7.80 -4.09 20.87
C GLY A 130 8.55 -5.04 19.94
N LEU A 131 8.03 -6.24 19.76
CA LEU A 131 8.55 -7.25 18.84
C LEU A 131 7.40 -7.79 17.99
N GLU A 132 7.55 -7.73 16.67
CA GLU A 132 6.57 -8.28 15.72
C GLU A 132 7.02 -9.65 15.23
N ILE A 133 6.28 -10.71 15.55
CA ILE A 133 6.56 -12.05 15.03
C ILE A 133 6.17 -12.08 13.54
N ALA A 134 7.16 -12.36 12.70
CA ALA A 134 7.00 -12.56 11.27
C ALA A 134 7.83 -13.77 10.81
N ASN A 135 7.17 -14.71 10.13
CA ASN A 135 7.80 -15.93 9.64
C ASN A 135 8.53 -15.65 8.32
N VAL A 136 9.77 -15.20 8.42
CA VAL A 136 10.61 -14.82 7.27
C VAL A 136 11.86 -15.70 7.26
N HIS A 137 12.08 -16.38 6.15
CA HIS A 137 13.19 -17.34 5.98
C HIS A 137 13.74 -17.40 4.55
N HIS A 138 13.72 -16.27 3.82
CA HIS A 138 14.24 -16.16 2.44
C HIS A 138 15.69 -16.63 2.26
N SER A 139 16.48 -16.67 3.33
CA SER A 139 17.85 -17.18 3.33
C SER A 139 17.99 -18.68 3.55
N VAL A 140 16.90 -19.37 3.88
CA VAL A 140 16.86 -20.82 4.09
C VAL A 140 16.31 -21.49 2.83
N ALA A 141 16.95 -22.57 2.40
CA ALA A 141 16.42 -23.35 1.30
C ALA A 141 15.15 -24.10 1.76
N GLY A 142 14.08 -24.02 0.98
CA GLY A 142 12.77 -24.53 1.40
C GLY A 142 12.72 -26.03 1.71
N ASP A 143 13.64 -26.83 1.16
CA ASP A 143 13.78 -28.27 1.44
C ASP A 143 14.46 -28.57 2.79
N LEU A 144 15.03 -27.56 3.44
CA LEU A 144 15.59 -27.66 4.79
C LEU A 144 14.56 -27.36 5.89
N LEU A 145 13.38 -26.84 5.53
CA LEU A 145 12.33 -26.48 6.48
C LEU A 145 11.40 -27.66 6.76
N ASP A 146 11.20 -27.97 8.03
CA ASP A 146 10.25 -28.98 8.51
C ASP A 146 8.89 -28.33 8.81
N VAL A 147 8.18 -27.97 7.74
CA VAL A 147 6.83 -27.37 7.83
C VAL A 147 5.75 -28.32 8.31
N GLU A 148 6.03 -29.63 8.40
CA GLU A 148 5.09 -30.63 8.95
C GLU A 148 5.03 -30.52 10.47
N ASN A 149 6.18 -30.38 11.14
CA ASN A 149 6.24 -30.27 12.60
C ASN A 149 6.28 -28.82 13.10
N PHE A 150 6.82 -27.90 12.29
CA PHE A 150 7.11 -26.52 12.68
C PHE A 150 6.49 -25.49 11.73
N GLY A 151 5.48 -25.88 10.94
CA GLY A 151 4.75 -24.95 10.09
C GLY A 151 4.00 -23.86 10.87
N TRP A 152 3.75 -22.73 10.22
CA TRP A 152 2.94 -21.64 10.76
C TRP A 152 1.55 -22.13 11.14
N GLY A 153 1.03 -21.66 12.29
CA GLY A 153 -0.25 -22.11 12.85
C GLY A 153 -0.23 -23.54 13.42
N GLY A 154 0.88 -24.28 13.30
CA GLY A 154 1.04 -25.60 13.90
C GLY A 154 1.26 -25.54 15.41
N ALA A 155 1.10 -26.68 16.10
CA ALA A 155 1.12 -26.76 17.56
C ALA A 155 2.40 -26.18 18.21
N HIS A 156 3.57 -26.43 17.61
CA HIS A 156 4.83 -25.90 18.15
C HIS A 156 4.98 -24.39 17.90
N TRP A 157 4.53 -23.89 16.74
CA TRP A 157 4.51 -22.45 16.46
C TRP A 157 3.58 -21.72 17.44
N VAL A 158 2.39 -22.27 17.71
CA VAL A 158 1.43 -21.74 18.69
C VAL A 158 2.04 -21.71 20.11
N ALA A 159 2.74 -22.77 20.52
CA ALA A 159 3.44 -22.81 21.80
C ALA A 159 4.56 -21.75 21.90
N ALA A 160 5.25 -21.47 20.79
CA ALA A 160 6.25 -20.42 20.70
C ALA A 160 5.63 -19.02 20.82
N VAL A 161 4.48 -18.76 20.18
CA VAL A 161 3.72 -17.51 20.32
C VAL A 161 3.25 -17.31 21.76
N GLU A 162 2.67 -18.34 22.40
CA GLU A 162 2.29 -18.28 23.80
C GLU A 162 3.50 -17.93 24.69
N THR A 163 4.65 -18.57 24.45
CA THR A 163 5.89 -18.29 25.19
C THR A 163 6.38 -16.86 24.98
N ALA A 164 6.28 -16.32 23.76
CA ALA A 164 6.63 -14.95 23.44
C ALA A 164 5.74 -13.96 24.21
N LEU A 165 4.42 -14.18 24.20
CA LEU A 165 3.45 -13.36 24.93
C LEU A 165 3.66 -13.40 26.45
N GLU A 166 3.95 -14.58 27.01
CA GLU A 166 4.28 -14.71 28.43
C GLU A 166 5.57 -13.96 28.80
N ALA A 167 6.60 -14.08 27.97
CA ALA A 167 7.83 -13.33 28.15
C ALA A 167 7.58 -11.81 28.00
N GLY A 168 6.75 -11.41 27.03
CA GLY A 168 6.35 -10.03 26.79
C GLY A 168 5.68 -9.43 28.03
N LYS A 169 4.72 -10.15 28.60
CA LYS A 169 4.10 -9.78 29.88
C LYS A 169 5.11 -9.63 31.02
N ARG A 170 6.07 -10.57 31.15
CA ARG A 170 7.10 -10.53 32.21
C ARG A 170 8.07 -9.36 32.07
N HIS A 171 8.39 -8.97 30.85
CA HIS A 171 9.42 -7.97 30.54
C HIS A 171 8.86 -6.64 30.02
N ASN A 172 7.53 -6.48 30.04
CA ASN A 172 6.83 -5.30 29.53
C ASN A 172 7.20 -4.99 28.06
N VAL A 173 7.11 -6.02 27.21
CA VAL A 173 7.31 -5.95 25.76
C VAL A 173 5.99 -6.34 25.11
N GLU A 174 5.46 -5.48 24.25
CA GLU A 174 4.31 -5.81 23.41
C GLU A 174 4.74 -6.77 22.30
N ILE A 175 3.95 -7.82 22.08
CA ILE A 175 4.18 -8.78 20.99
C ILE A 175 3.12 -8.53 19.92
N ASP A 176 3.58 -8.14 18.75
CA ASP A 176 2.76 -8.01 17.55
C ASP A 176 2.85 -9.33 16.77
N ILE A 177 1.79 -9.74 16.06
CA ILE A 177 1.76 -11.02 15.34
C ILE A 177 1.22 -10.83 13.93
N THR A 178 1.97 -11.30 12.93
CA THR A 178 1.54 -11.29 11.53
C THR A 178 0.37 -12.25 11.31
N LEU A 179 -0.70 -11.80 10.65
CA LEU A 179 -1.94 -12.57 10.47
C LEU A 179 -1.82 -13.75 9.49
N GLY A 180 -0.91 -13.65 8.53
CA GLY A 180 -0.55 -14.76 7.65
C GLY A 180 0.82 -15.35 7.99
N PRO A 181 1.19 -16.47 7.35
CA PRO A 181 2.53 -17.03 7.46
C PRO A 181 3.62 -16.14 6.84
N SER A 182 3.24 -15.21 5.97
CA SER A 182 4.07 -14.18 5.33
C SER A 182 3.05 -13.22 4.67
N TRP A 183 3.43 -12.52 3.60
CA TRP A 183 2.53 -11.67 2.81
C TRP A 183 2.29 -12.20 1.39
N PRO A 184 1.13 -11.92 0.77
CA PRO A 184 -0.12 -11.51 1.43
C PRO A 184 -0.65 -12.59 2.38
N ALA A 185 -1.70 -12.27 3.16
CA ALA A 185 -2.30 -13.22 4.08
C ALA A 185 -2.77 -14.49 3.33
N ALA A 186 -2.37 -15.64 3.86
CA ALA A 186 -2.66 -16.94 3.30
C ALA A 186 -2.97 -17.93 4.43
N ILE A 187 -3.82 -18.92 4.16
CA ILE A 187 -4.17 -19.95 5.13
C ILE A 187 -4.10 -21.34 4.49
N PRO A 188 -3.72 -22.38 5.26
CA PRO A 188 -3.90 -23.76 4.83
C PRO A 188 -5.39 -24.13 4.87
N GLY A 189 -5.76 -25.18 4.14
CA GLY A 189 -7.14 -25.71 4.15
C GLY A 189 -8.06 -25.14 3.08
N ILE A 190 -7.63 -24.11 2.35
CA ILE A 190 -8.29 -23.66 1.12
C ILE A 190 -7.50 -24.10 -0.11
N THR A 191 -8.16 -24.18 -1.27
CA THR A 191 -7.52 -24.39 -2.58
C THR A 191 -7.76 -23.16 -3.46
N PRO A 192 -7.08 -23.03 -4.63
CA PRO A 192 -7.35 -21.91 -5.53
C PRO A 192 -8.80 -21.83 -6.02
N GLN A 193 -9.58 -22.91 -5.91
CA GLN A 193 -11.00 -22.96 -6.30
C GLN A 193 -11.94 -22.60 -5.13
N SER A 194 -11.44 -22.53 -3.90
CA SER A 194 -12.25 -22.16 -2.75
C SER A 194 -12.85 -20.76 -2.93
N GLU A 195 -14.05 -20.56 -2.40
CA GLU A 195 -14.72 -19.26 -2.44
C GLU A 195 -13.87 -18.15 -1.80
N ALA A 196 -13.23 -18.49 -0.67
CA ALA A 196 -12.34 -17.63 0.10
C ALA A 196 -10.96 -17.39 -0.54
N ALA A 197 -10.62 -18.04 -1.65
CA ALA A 197 -9.34 -17.84 -2.34
C ALA A 197 -9.46 -16.70 -3.37
N LEU A 198 -8.37 -15.93 -3.50
CA LEU A 198 -8.30 -14.82 -4.46
C LEU A 198 -8.47 -15.31 -5.91
N VAL A 199 -9.11 -14.50 -6.75
CA VAL A 199 -9.36 -14.79 -8.17
C VAL A 199 -8.69 -13.76 -9.07
N GLU A 200 -8.52 -14.13 -10.34
CA GLU A 200 -8.08 -13.24 -11.40
C GLU A 200 -9.04 -13.29 -12.59
N LEU A 201 -9.00 -12.23 -13.41
CA LEU A 201 -9.67 -12.19 -14.71
C LEU A 201 -8.61 -12.39 -15.80
N ALA A 202 -8.59 -13.59 -16.35
CA ALA A 202 -7.80 -13.93 -17.53
C ALA A 202 -8.65 -13.72 -18.79
N HIS A 203 -8.01 -13.56 -19.96
CA HIS A 203 -8.74 -13.43 -21.21
C HIS A 203 -8.02 -14.13 -22.36
N GLY A 204 -8.81 -14.55 -23.34
CA GLY A 204 -8.34 -14.99 -24.65
C GLY A 204 -8.97 -14.11 -25.73
N ALA A 205 -8.26 -13.89 -26.83
CA ALA A 205 -8.79 -13.15 -27.97
C ALA A 205 -8.56 -13.84 -29.32
N VAL A 206 -9.44 -13.57 -30.29
CA VAL A 206 -9.26 -13.92 -31.70
C VAL A 206 -9.65 -12.74 -32.59
N ASP A 207 -8.80 -12.44 -33.55
CA ASP A 207 -9.02 -11.39 -34.53
C ASP A 207 -9.71 -11.96 -35.78
N LEU A 208 -10.67 -11.21 -36.32
CA LEU A 208 -11.52 -11.59 -37.44
C LEU A 208 -11.54 -10.46 -38.48
N ALA A 209 -11.34 -10.82 -39.75
CA ALA A 209 -11.56 -9.90 -40.85
C ALA A 209 -13.05 -9.55 -41.00
N SER A 210 -13.33 -8.44 -41.69
CA SER A 210 -14.71 -8.06 -42.00
C SER A 210 -15.43 -9.15 -42.78
N GLY A 211 -16.63 -9.52 -42.34
CA GLY A 211 -17.41 -10.63 -42.92
C GLY A 211 -16.91 -12.04 -42.57
N GLU A 212 -15.83 -12.18 -41.80
CA GLU A 212 -15.27 -13.49 -41.43
C GLU A 212 -16.18 -14.23 -40.43
N ARG A 213 -16.38 -15.53 -40.68
CA ARG A 213 -17.13 -16.41 -39.79
C ARG A 213 -16.17 -17.14 -38.84
N PHE A 214 -16.40 -16.96 -37.54
CA PHE A 214 -15.84 -17.80 -36.48
C PHE A 214 -16.83 -18.90 -36.08
N SER A 215 -16.34 -20.13 -35.97
CA SER A 215 -17.13 -21.29 -35.55
C SER A 215 -16.22 -22.28 -34.84
N GLY A 216 -16.24 -22.29 -33.51
CA GLY A 216 -15.37 -23.17 -32.74
C GLY A 216 -15.36 -22.85 -31.26
N ALA A 217 -14.42 -23.48 -30.56
CA ALA A 217 -14.18 -23.25 -29.14
C ALA A 217 -13.80 -21.78 -28.87
N LEU A 218 -14.21 -21.27 -27.71
CA LEU A 218 -13.84 -19.92 -27.27
C LEU A 218 -12.32 -19.77 -27.14
N PRO A 219 -11.76 -18.58 -27.36
CA PRO A 219 -10.34 -18.35 -27.16
C PRO A 219 -9.95 -18.56 -25.68
N GLU A 220 -8.92 -19.37 -25.49
CA GLU A 220 -8.33 -19.74 -24.21
C GLU A 220 -7.55 -18.56 -23.59
N PRO A 221 -7.42 -18.49 -22.24
CA PRO A 221 -6.56 -17.51 -21.59
C PRO A 221 -5.16 -17.42 -22.21
N GLU A 222 -4.70 -16.20 -22.51
CA GLU A 222 -3.34 -15.93 -23.03
C GLU A 222 -2.26 -16.13 -21.96
N THR A 223 -2.63 -16.10 -20.69
CA THR A 223 -1.76 -16.27 -19.54
C THR A 223 -1.91 -17.66 -18.93
N GLU A 224 -0.79 -18.29 -18.59
CA GLU A 224 -0.79 -19.56 -17.87
C GLU A 224 -1.35 -19.37 -16.46
N ALA A 225 -2.09 -20.36 -15.97
CA ALA A 225 -2.59 -20.35 -14.59
C ALA A 225 -1.47 -20.78 -13.63
N HIS A 226 -1.49 -20.28 -12.39
CA HIS A 226 -0.59 -20.77 -11.36
C HIS A 226 -0.80 -22.27 -11.07
N PRO A 227 0.23 -22.97 -10.56
CA PRO A 227 0.10 -24.36 -10.15
C PRO A 227 -1.04 -24.58 -9.15
N GLY A 228 -1.84 -25.63 -9.36
CA GLY A 228 -2.99 -25.98 -8.51
C GLY A 228 -4.31 -25.29 -8.91
N VAL A 229 -4.29 -24.39 -9.91
CA VAL A 229 -5.52 -23.82 -10.47
C VAL A 229 -6.15 -24.79 -11.46
N GLU A 230 -7.33 -25.30 -11.11
CA GLU A 230 -8.19 -26.13 -11.94
C GLU A 230 -9.43 -25.37 -12.40
N GLY A 231 -9.74 -25.48 -13.70
CA GLY A 231 -10.94 -24.90 -14.29
C GLY A 231 -10.92 -23.37 -14.43
N ARG A 232 -11.95 -22.86 -15.10
CA ARG A 232 -12.24 -21.44 -15.28
C ARG A 232 -13.73 -21.28 -15.62
N THR A 233 -14.28 -20.12 -15.35
CA THR A 233 -15.69 -19.80 -15.63
C THR A 233 -15.75 -18.65 -16.62
N LEU A 234 -16.53 -18.82 -17.70
CA LEU A 234 -16.77 -17.74 -18.65
C LEU A 234 -17.54 -16.61 -17.96
N VAL A 235 -16.92 -15.43 -17.90
CA VAL A 235 -17.55 -14.20 -17.42
C VAL A 235 -18.37 -13.59 -18.54
N ARG A 236 -17.76 -13.36 -19.71
CA ARG A 236 -18.41 -12.81 -20.91
C ARG A 236 -17.71 -13.30 -22.18
N LEU A 237 -18.41 -13.22 -23.30
CA LEU A 237 -17.86 -13.24 -24.64
C LEU A 237 -18.33 -11.97 -25.37
N GLN A 238 -17.41 -11.15 -25.84
CA GLN A 238 -17.75 -9.90 -26.55
C GLN A 238 -16.91 -9.76 -27.81
N ALA A 239 -17.43 -9.04 -28.80
CA ALA A 239 -16.67 -8.63 -29.97
C ALA A 239 -16.78 -7.12 -30.18
N ALA A 240 -15.71 -6.48 -30.63
CA ALA A 240 -15.68 -5.06 -30.97
C ALA A 240 -14.80 -4.80 -32.19
N ARG A 241 -15.10 -3.73 -32.93
CA ARG A 241 -14.27 -3.25 -34.04
C ARG A 241 -12.92 -2.79 -33.52
N VAL A 242 -11.88 -3.12 -34.26
CA VAL A 242 -10.53 -2.62 -34.08
C VAL A 242 -10.35 -1.39 -34.97
N ILE A 243 -10.06 -0.26 -34.34
CA ILE A 243 -9.82 1.02 -35.02
C ILE A 243 -8.34 1.18 -35.36
N GLU A 244 -7.46 0.78 -34.44
CA GLU A 244 -6.02 0.92 -34.59
C GLU A 244 -5.27 -0.12 -33.76
N ARG A 245 -4.15 -0.62 -34.30
CA ARG A 245 -3.18 -1.46 -33.58
C ARG A 245 -1.85 -0.73 -33.46
N PRO A 246 -1.74 0.23 -32.53
CA PRO A 246 -0.50 0.98 -32.37
C PRO A 246 0.61 0.05 -31.84
N GLU A 247 1.87 0.36 -32.15
CA GLU A 247 3.02 -0.39 -31.62
C GLU A 247 3.13 -0.29 -30.08
N ARG A 248 2.45 0.69 -29.47
CA ARG A 248 2.45 0.99 -28.03
C ARG A 248 1.05 1.44 -27.60
N ASN A 249 0.71 1.25 -26.33
CA ASN A 249 -0.52 1.72 -25.66
C ASN A 249 -1.79 0.85 -25.83
N GLY A 250 -1.66 -0.40 -26.29
CA GLY A 250 -2.77 -1.34 -26.40
C GLY A 250 -3.59 -1.16 -27.68
N ILE A 251 -4.43 -2.15 -28.00
CA ILE A 251 -5.28 -2.17 -29.20
C ILE A 251 -6.46 -1.20 -29.00
N MET A 252 -6.72 -0.34 -29.99
CA MET A 252 -7.81 0.64 -29.94
C MET A 252 -9.10 0.02 -30.47
N LEU A 253 -10.12 -0.07 -29.61
CA LEU A 253 -11.45 -0.58 -29.94
C LEU A 253 -12.46 0.57 -30.07
N GLU A 254 -13.49 0.41 -30.90
CA GLU A 254 -14.68 1.29 -30.89
C GLU A 254 -15.71 0.71 -29.90
N HIS A 255 -15.90 1.36 -28.75
CA HIS A 255 -16.81 0.90 -27.70
C HIS A 255 -18.26 0.81 -28.20
N ALA A 256 -18.71 1.79 -28.99
CA ALA A 256 -20.07 1.79 -29.56
C ALA A 256 -20.35 0.60 -30.50
N SER A 257 -19.33 -0.11 -30.96
CA SER A 257 -19.47 -1.30 -31.82
C SER A 257 -19.60 -2.61 -31.04
N LEU A 258 -19.47 -2.58 -29.71
CA LEU A 258 -19.46 -3.77 -28.86
C LEU A 258 -20.71 -4.63 -29.07
N VAL A 259 -20.49 -5.92 -29.29
CA VAL A 259 -21.53 -6.95 -29.38
C VAL A 259 -21.29 -7.96 -28.26
N ASP A 260 -22.28 -8.13 -27.38
CA ASP A 260 -22.27 -9.22 -26.39
C ASP A 260 -22.76 -10.52 -27.05
N LEU A 261 -21.91 -11.53 -27.02
CA LEU A 261 -22.13 -12.85 -27.60
C LEU A 261 -22.31 -13.94 -26.53
N THR A 262 -22.32 -13.56 -25.25
CA THR A 262 -22.33 -14.50 -24.12
C THR A 262 -23.51 -15.48 -24.21
N GLU A 263 -24.71 -14.99 -24.53
CA GLU A 263 -25.92 -15.83 -24.67
C GLU A 263 -25.90 -16.77 -25.88
N ARG A 264 -24.94 -16.60 -26.81
CA ARG A 264 -24.79 -17.46 -27.99
C ARG A 264 -23.82 -18.62 -27.76
N VAL A 265 -23.16 -18.66 -26.60
CA VAL A 265 -22.20 -19.72 -26.27
C VAL A 265 -22.95 -21.00 -25.93
N VAL A 266 -22.54 -22.09 -26.57
CA VAL A 266 -23.03 -23.46 -26.31
C VAL A 266 -21.80 -24.35 -26.16
N ASP A 267 -21.68 -25.06 -25.03
CA ASP A 267 -20.57 -25.97 -24.73
C ASP A 267 -19.18 -25.33 -24.97
N GLU A 268 -18.97 -24.13 -24.42
CA GLU A 268 -17.76 -23.30 -24.61
C GLU A 268 -17.37 -23.12 -26.09
N SER A 269 -18.35 -23.09 -26.98
CA SER A 269 -18.20 -22.82 -28.40
C SER A 269 -19.18 -21.74 -28.85
N VAL A 270 -18.81 -21.02 -29.90
CA VAL A 270 -19.66 -19.99 -30.50
C VAL A 270 -19.58 -20.05 -32.02
N GLU A 271 -20.69 -19.74 -32.66
CA GLU A 271 -20.75 -19.42 -34.07
C GLU A 271 -21.18 -17.97 -34.25
N TRP A 272 -20.31 -17.16 -34.85
CA TRP A 272 -20.58 -15.75 -35.11
C TRP A 272 -19.85 -15.29 -36.37
N THR A 273 -20.48 -14.40 -37.14
CA THR A 273 -19.86 -13.78 -38.31
C THR A 273 -19.67 -12.30 -38.02
N ALA A 274 -18.43 -11.83 -38.14
CA ALA A 274 -18.11 -10.42 -38.01
C ALA A 274 -18.88 -9.63 -39.07
N PRO A 275 -19.47 -8.47 -38.72
CA PRO A 275 -20.10 -7.59 -39.70
C PRO A 275 -19.21 -7.29 -40.90
N ASP A 276 -19.79 -7.35 -42.10
CA ASP A 276 -19.15 -6.96 -43.37
C ASP A 276 -19.25 -5.44 -43.57
N ASP A 277 -18.57 -4.71 -42.70
CA ASP A 277 -18.57 -3.24 -42.62
C ASP A 277 -17.20 -2.60 -42.91
N GLY A 278 -16.23 -3.40 -43.34
CA GLY A 278 -14.87 -2.99 -43.68
C GLY A 278 -13.91 -2.89 -42.50
N TYR A 279 -14.34 -3.21 -41.27
CA TYR A 279 -13.48 -3.20 -40.09
C TYR A 279 -12.99 -4.59 -39.71
N GLU A 280 -11.80 -4.66 -39.13
CA GLU A 280 -11.35 -5.81 -38.36
C GLU A 280 -12.11 -5.85 -37.04
N TRP A 281 -12.42 -7.05 -36.55
CA TRP A 281 -13.09 -7.28 -35.28
C TRP A 281 -12.20 -8.13 -34.39
N THR A 282 -12.20 -7.85 -33.09
CA THR A 282 -11.60 -8.74 -32.10
C THR A 282 -12.69 -9.33 -31.23
N MET A 283 -12.68 -10.65 -31.03
CA MET A 283 -13.58 -11.37 -30.12
C MET A 283 -12.80 -11.79 -28.88
N ILE A 284 -13.27 -11.38 -27.72
CA ILE A 284 -12.60 -11.53 -26.43
C ILE A 284 -13.48 -12.41 -25.53
N ALA A 285 -12.92 -13.52 -25.05
CA ALA A 285 -13.49 -14.34 -23.99
C ALA A 285 -12.83 -13.97 -22.66
N TYR A 286 -13.67 -13.64 -21.67
CA TYR A 286 -13.25 -13.21 -20.34
C TYR A 286 -13.47 -14.37 -19.37
N TRP A 287 -12.43 -14.78 -18.64
CA TRP A 287 -12.42 -15.99 -17.82
C TRP A 287 -12.06 -15.65 -16.38
N GLN A 288 -12.92 -16.01 -15.44
CA GLN A 288 -12.58 -15.98 -14.02
C GLN A 288 -11.99 -17.32 -13.61
N ARG A 289 -10.86 -17.31 -12.92
CA ARG A 289 -10.26 -18.50 -12.32
C ARG A 289 -9.62 -18.16 -10.98
N GLY A 290 -9.30 -19.19 -10.18
CA GLY A 290 -8.50 -19.01 -8.98
C GLY A 290 -7.14 -18.42 -9.32
N LEU A 291 -6.64 -17.50 -8.49
CA LEU A 291 -5.31 -16.93 -8.69
C LEU A 291 -4.21 -17.96 -8.40
N GLY A 292 -4.37 -18.74 -7.33
CA GLY A 292 -3.40 -19.77 -6.94
C GLY A 292 -2.09 -19.23 -6.33
N GLN A 293 -2.05 -17.94 -6.00
CA GLN A 293 -0.92 -17.33 -5.30
C GLN A 293 -0.75 -17.94 -3.91
N ARG A 294 0.52 -18.10 -3.51
CA ARG A 294 0.95 -18.52 -2.17
C ARG A 294 1.66 -17.33 -1.52
N ALA A 295 1.74 -17.34 -0.19
CA ALA A 295 2.50 -16.30 0.52
C ALA A 295 3.99 -16.33 0.13
N GLU A 296 4.66 -15.17 0.20
CA GLU A 296 6.04 -15.03 -0.26
C GLU A 296 6.98 -15.94 0.54
N ALA A 297 7.90 -16.57 -0.20
CA ALA A 297 8.99 -17.38 0.32
C ALA A 297 8.55 -18.69 0.98
N GLY A 298 7.43 -19.27 0.55
CA GLY A 298 7.05 -20.62 0.94
C GLY A 298 8.15 -21.68 0.69
N PRO A 299 8.08 -22.84 1.39
CA PRO A 299 6.93 -23.32 2.16
C PRO A 299 6.82 -22.74 3.58
N HIS A 300 5.58 -22.62 4.08
CA HIS A 300 5.30 -22.21 5.47
C HIS A 300 4.41 -23.19 6.24
N THR A 301 3.60 -23.99 5.55
CA THR A 301 2.58 -24.85 6.15
C THR A 301 2.53 -26.21 5.47
N SER A 302 2.00 -27.20 6.19
CA SER A 302 1.56 -28.48 5.65
C SER A 302 0.17 -28.80 6.23
N PRO A 303 -0.91 -28.88 5.43
CA PRO A 303 -0.96 -28.72 3.98
C PRO A 303 -0.63 -27.28 3.54
N GLU A 304 -0.40 -27.12 2.25
CA GLU A 304 0.00 -25.84 1.65
C GLU A 304 -1.06 -24.75 1.79
N SER A 305 -0.61 -23.51 2.03
CA SER A 305 -1.47 -22.33 2.18
C SER A 305 -1.61 -21.54 0.87
N TYR A 306 -2.81 -21.01 0.62
CA TYR A 306 -3.09 -20.11 -0.51
C TYR A 306 -3.59 -18.76 -0.01
N VAL A 307 -3.32 -17.72 -0.81
CA VAL A 307 -3.73 -16.33 -0.52
C VAL A 307 -5.25 -16.23 -0.53
N ILE A 308 -5.79 -15.64 0.54
CA ILE A 308 -7.23 -15.39 0.67
C ILE A 308 -7.68 -14.24 -0.23
N ASP A 309 -8.96 -14.20 -0.53
CA ASP A 309 -9.58 -13.09 -1.27
C ASP A 309 -9.72 -11.87 -0.37
N HIS A 310 -8.80 -10.91 -0.51
CA HIS A 310 -8.81 -9.65 0.22
C HIS A 310 -9.93 -8.70 -0.25
N PHE A 311 -10.69 -9.07 -1.29
CA PHE A 311 -11.81 -8.28 -1.83
C PHE A 311 -13.17 -8.87 -1.48
N SER A 312 -13.25 -9.90 -0.63
CA SER A 312 -14.52 -10.50 -0.21
C SER A 312 -14.55 -10.87 1.27
N MET A 313 -15.75 -10.84 1.86
CA MET A 313 -15.96 -11.22 3.26
C MET A 313 -15.62 -12.70 3.50
N ALA A 314 -15.77 -13.55 2.48
CA ALA A 314 -15.42 -14.96 2.56
C ALA A 314 -13.92 -15.15 2.84
N GLY A 315 -13.04 -14.34 2.23
CA GLY A 315 -11.61 -14.38 2.50
C GLY A 315 -11.27 -13.98 3.93
N ALA A 316 -11.78 -12.82 4.39
CA ALA A 316 -11.54 -12.33 5.75
C ALA A 316 -12.11 -13.29 6.81
N GLN A 317 -13.30 -13.83 6.60
CA GLN A 317 -13.90 -14.79 7.53
C GLN A 317 -13.11 -16.10 7.60
N ALA A 318 -12.60 -16.60 6.47
CA ALA A 318 -11.79 -17.82 6.47
C ALA A 318 -10.47 -17.63 7.25
N LEU A 319 -9.87 -16.43 7.18
CA LEU A 319 -8.71 -16.09 8.00
C LEU A 319 -9.05 -16.04 9.49
N ILE A 320 -10.15 -15.36 9.86
CA ILE A 320 -10.65 -15.29 11.23
C ILE A 320 -10.92 -16.69 11.78
N ASP A 321 -11.66 -17.51 11.05
CA ASP A 321 -12.00 -18.88 11.45
C ASP A 321 -10.74 -19.71 11.67
N PHE A 322 -9.75 -19.60 10.76
CA PHE A 322 -8.49 -20.29 10.93
C PHE A 322 -7.78 -19.89 12.22
N TRP A 323 -7.74 -18.60 12.54
CA TRP A 323 -7.15 -18.09 13.77
C TRP A 323 -7.87 -18.60 15.02
N GLU A 324 -9.20 -18.50 15.06
CA GLU A 324 -10.04 -18.95 16.18
C GLU A 324 -9.91 -20.46 16.43
N GLU A 325 -9.82 -21.25 15.37
CA GLU A 325 -9.78 -22.71 15.46
C GLU A 325 -8.38 -23.25 15.78
N ASN A 326 -7.32 -22.61 15.28
CA ASN A 326 -5.98 -23.21 15.27
C ASN A 326 -4.94 -22.43 16.07
N ILE A 327 -5.06 -21.11 16.21
CA ILE A 327 -4.03 -20.26 16.83
C ILE A 327 -4.48 -19.68 18.17
N LEU A 328 -5.70 -19.17 18.28
CA LEU A 328 -6.23 -18.49 19.46
C LEU A 328 -6.65 -19.47 20.55
N THR A 329 -5.67 -20.06 21.23
CA THR A 329 -5.95 -20.79 22.46
C THR A 329 -6.54 -19.83 23.51
N PRO A 330 -7.33 -20.32 24.49
CA PRO A 330 -7.82 -19.48 25.59
C PRO A 330 -6.70 -18.77 26.36
N ARG A 331 -5.49 -19.36 26.38
CA ARG A 331 -4.34 -18.79 27.02
C ARG A 331 -3.74 -17.64 26.21
N ILE A 332 -3.63 -17.80 24.89
CA ILE A 332 -3.19 -16.73 23.98
C ILE A 332 -4.18 -15.55 24.03
N ASP A 333 -5.49 -15.78 23.91
CA ASP A 333 -6.50 -14.72 24.02
C ASP A 333 -6.40 -13.97 25.35
N GLN A 334 -6.24 -14.69 26.47
CA GLN A 334 -6.04 -14.06 27.77
C GLN A 334 -4.79 -13.18 27.77
N LEU A 335 -3.65 -13.67 27.26
CA LEU A 335 -2.41 -12.91 27.24
C LEU A 335 -2.52 -11.66 26.37
N LEU A 336 -3.09 -11.78 25.16
CA LEU A 336 -3.34 -10.64 24.27
C LEU A 336 -4.16 -9.54 24.96
N ARG A 337 -5.22 -9.90 25.69
CA ARG A 337 -6.02 -8.95 26.47
C ARG A 337 -5.26 -8.31 27.64
N GLU A 338 -4.31 -9.03 28.22
CA GLU A 338 -3.51 -8.56 29.36
C GLU A 338 -2.34 -7.67 28.92
N THR A 339 -1.76 -7.92 27.75
CA THR A 339 -0.55 -7.22 27.26
C THR A 339 -0.82 -6.19 26.17
N GLY A 340 -1.91 -6.32 25.43
CA GLY A 340 -2.10 -5.60 24.17
C GLY A 340 -1.15 -6.11 23.08
N GLY A 341 -0.79 -5.22 22.15
CA GLY A 341 -0.04 -5.52 20.93
C GLY A 341 -0.90 -5.31 19.68
N THR A 342 -0.40 -5.75 18.54
CA THR A 342 -1.12 -5.65 17.26
C THR A 342 -1.19 -6.97 16.52
N PHE A 343 -2.32 -7.23 15.87
CA PHE A 343 -2.30 -8.06 14.68
C PHE A 343 -1.81 -7.23 13.49
N PHE A 344 -0.91 -7.82 12.72
CA PHE A 344 -0.17 -7.15 11.65
C PHE A 344 -0.42 -7.79 10.29
N GLU A 345 -0.57 -6.95 9.25
CA GLU A 345 -0.43 -7.36 7.85
C GLU A 345 0.56 -6.45 7.12
N ASP A 346 1.47 -7.08 6.38
CA ASP A 346 2.43 -6.38 5.51
C ASP A 346 1.72 -5.85 4.25
N SER A 347 2.48 -5.19 3.37
CA SER A 347 1.89 -4.59 2.16
C SER A 347 1.17 -5.62 1.27
N LEU A 348 0.12 -5.18 0.57
CA LEU A 348 -0.71 -6.05 -0.26
C LEU A 348 -0.05 -6.30 -1.62
N GLU A 349 0.59 -7.46 -1.77
CA GLU A 349 1.26 -7.88 -3.00
C GLU A 349 0.49 -8.95 -3.77
N VAL A 350 -0.47 -8.54 -4.61
CA VAL A 350 -1.17 -9.48 -5.51
C VAL A 350 -0.30 -9.77 -6.74
N GLU A 351 0.14 -11.01 -6.93
CA GLU A 351 0.97 -11.41 -8.07
C GLU A 351 0.11 -12.14 -9.11
N THR A 352 -0.18 -11.47 -10.23
CA THR A 352 -0.92 -12.04 -11.37
C THR A 352 -0.29 -11.57 -12.68
N ASP A 353 -0.17 -12.47 -13.65
CA ASP A 353 0.14 -12.12 -15.04
C ASP A 353 -1.09 -11.63 -15.82
N SER A 354 -2.29 -11.77 -15.23
CA SER A 354 -3.59 -11.41 -15.77
C SER A 354 -4.10 -10.09 -15.14
N THR A 355 -5.42 -9.91 -15.06
CA THR A 355 -6.03 -8.74 -14.42
C THR A 355 -6.42 -9.07 -12.98
N ILE A 356 -6.03 -8.21 -12.03
CA ILE A 356 -6.53 -8.28 -10.64
C ILE A 356 -8.05 -8.19 -10.66
N TRP A 357 -8.72 -9.11 -9.96
CA TRP A 357 -10.16 -9.26 -10.05
C TRP A 357 -10.77 -9.57 -8.68
N ALA A 358 -12.07 -9.29 -8.56
CA ALA A 358 -12.89 -9.73 -7.43
C ALA A 358 -14.03 -10.59 -7.97
N ARG A 359 -14.38 -11.66 -7.25
CA ARG A 359 -15.38 -12.65 -7.69
C ARG A 359 -16.72 -12.02 -8.09
N GLU A 360 -17.13 -10.99 -7.37
CA GLU A 360 -18.39 -10.26 -7.57
C GLU A 360 -18.17 -8.86 -8.21
N ALA A 361 -17.03 -8.64 -8.87
CA ALA A 361 -16.63 -7.32 -9.36
C ALA A 361 -17.68 -6.59 -10.19
N GLN A 362 -18.40 -7.28 -11.10
CA GLN A 362 -19.43 -6.64 -11.92
C GLN A 362 -20.63 -6.13 -11.10
N GLU A 363 -21.04 -6.88 -10.07
CA GLU A 363 -22.17 -6.52 -9.21
C GLU A 363 -21.79 -5.41 -8.23
N GLU A 364 -20.63 -5.56 -7.57
CA GLU A 364 -20.10 -4.54 -6.66
C GLU A 364 -19.80 -3.22 -7.39
N PHE A 365 -19.28 -3.28 -8.62
CA PHE A 365 -19.10 -2.08 -9.44
C PHE A 365 -20.43 -1.39 -9.73
N ARG A 366 -21.45 -2.13 -10.17
CA ARG A 366 -22.77 -1.56 -10.46
C ARG A 366 -23.41 -0.94 -9.22
N LYS A 367 -23.29 -1.61 -8.08
CA LYS A 367 -23.80 -1.17 -6.78
C LYS A 367 -23.12 0.11 -6.29
N ARG A 368 -21.80 0.22 -6.40
CA ARG A 368 -21.01 1.32 -5.83
C ARG A 368 -20.89 2.52 -6.77
N ILE A 369 -20.72 2.28 -8.06
CA ILE A 369 -20.49 3.33 -9.06
C ILE A 369 -21.80 3.79 -9.73
N GLY A 370 -22.80 2.90 -9.83
CA GLY A 370 -24.13 3.22 -10.36
C GLY A 370 -24.33 2.97 -11.85
N TYR A 371 -23.36 2.35 -12.55
CA TYR A 371 -23.50 1.86 -13.92
C TYR A 371 -22.81 0.52 -14.12
N SER A 372 -23.09 -0.18 -15.22
CA SER A 372 -22.54 -1.53 -15.49
C SER A 372 -21.08 -1.48 -15.94
N LEU A 373 -20.23 -2.35 -15.38
CA LEU A 373 -18.86 -2.58 -15.87
C LEU A 373 -18.82 -3.40 -17.17
N THR A 374 -19.85 -4.22 -17.43
CA THR A 374 -19.90 -5.17 -18.55
C THR A 374 -19.46 -4.60 -19.91
N PRO A 375 -19.92 -3.41 -20.36
CA PRO A 375 -19.53 -2.92 -21.68
C PRO A 375 -18.08 -2.39 -21.74
N PHE A 376 -17.40 -2.27 -20.59
CA PHE A 376 -16.05 -1.73 -20.48
C PHE A 376 -14.99 -2.75 -20.07
N LEU A 377 -15.32 -4.04 -20.00
CA LEU A 377 -14.40 -5.10 -19.53
C LEU A 377 -13.07 -5.10 -20.28
N ALA A 378 -13.07 -4.92 -21.61
CA ALA A 378 -11.82 -4.84 -22.38
C ALA A 378 -10.87 -3.75 -21.85
N GLY A 379 -11.43 -2.62 -21.39
CA GLY A 379 -10.67 -1.45 -20.95
C GLY A 379 -9.84 -1.67 -19.68
N ILE A 380 -10.15 -2.68 -18.88
CA ILE A 380 -9.43 -3.02 -17.64
C ILE A 380 -8.52 -4.23 -17.79
N LEU A 381 -8.52 -4.91 -18.94
CA LEU A 381 -7.68 -6.09 -19.14
C LEU A 381 -6.20 -5.74 -19.16
N GLU A 382 -5.43 -6.51 -18.40
CA GLU A 382 -3.98 -6.44 -18.28
C GLU A 382 -3.33 -7.79 -18.62
N ILE A 383 -2.12 -7.71 -19.20
CA ILE A 383 -1.15 -8.80 -19.25
C ILE A 383 0.19 -8.26 -18.75
N GLY A 384 0.74 -8.87 -17.70
CA GLY A 384 1.99 -8.41 -17.07
C GLY A 384 1.95 -6.92 -16.73
N GLU A 385 0.88 -6.50 -16.06
CA GLU A 385 0.62 -5.11 -15.59
C GLU A 385 0.50 -4.07 -16.71
N LYS A 386 0.23 -4.50 -17.94
CA LYS A 386 0.04 -3.62 -19.08
C LYS A 386 -1.36 -3.76 -19.64
N TYR A 387 -2.07 -2.64 -19.70
CA TYR A 387 -3.38 -2.59 -20.34
C TYR A 387 -3.33 -3.04 -21.81
N VAL A 388 -4.20 -3.99 -22.15
CA VAL A 388 -4.24 -4.62 -23.49
C VAL A 388 -5.08 -3.79 -24.46
N TYR A 389 -6.19 -3.20 -24.01
CA TYR A 389 -7.12 -2.46 -24.87
C TYR A 389 -7.36 -1.01 -24.43
N GLN A 390 -7.79 -0.19 -25.38
CA GLN A 390 -8.24 1.19 -25.23
C GLN A 390 -9.56 1.39 -25.99
N PHE A 391 -10.26 2.49 -25.73
CA PHE A 391 -11.46 2.87 -26.47
C PHE A 391 -11.26 4.19 -27.22
N SER A 392 -11.73 4.26 -28.47
CA SER A 392 -11.60 5.46 -29.32
C SER A 392 -12.63 6.55 -29.01
N ASP A 393 -13.75 6.14 -28.43
CA ASP A 393 -14.98 6.91 -28.18
C ASP A 393 -15.33 6.99 -26.69
N GLU A 394 -14.55 6.36 -25.81
CA GLU A 394 -14.70 6.39 -24.36
C GLU A 394 -13.38 6.73 -23.64
N LYS A 395 -13.48 7.45 -22.52
CA LYS A 395 -12.31 7.77 -21.69
C LYS A 395 -12.01 6.62 -20.74
N VAL A 396 -11.26 5.62 -21.21
CA VAL A 396 -10.97 4.40 -20.43
C VAL A 396 -10.28 4.66 -19.09
N SER A 397 -9.52 5.75 -18.96
CA SER A 397 -8.89 6.11 -17.68
C SER A 397 -9.93 6.32 -16.57
N ARG A 398 -11.11 6.83 -16.90
CA ARG A 398 -12.21 6.99 -15.94
C ARG A 398 -12.75 5.62 -15.50
N ILE A 399 -12.89 4.67 -16.42
CA ILE A 399 -13.37 3.32 -16.09
C ILE A 399 -12.39 2.61 -15.16
N ARG A 400 -11.08 2.68 -15.47
CA ARG A 400 -10.02 2.16 -14.61
C ARG A 400 -10.06 2.83 -13.25
N ASP A 401 -10.32 4.13 -13.22
CA ASP A 401 -10.41 4.86 -11.97
C ASP A 401 -11.56 4.41 -11.08
N ASP A 402 -12.75 4.25 -11.66
CA ASP A 402 -13.94 3.75 -11.00
C ASP A 402 -13.73 2.27 -10.56
N TYR A 403 -13.08 1.45 -11.38
CA TYR A 403 -12.79 0.04 -11.06
C TYR A 403 -11.84 -0.11 -9.88
N ASN A 404 -10.77 0.68 -9.87
CA ASN A 404 -9.81 0.68 -8.76
C ASN A 404 -10.43 1.26 -7.46
N GLN A 405 -11.37 2.20 -7.57
CA GLN A 405 -12.14 2.64 -6.40
C GLN A 405 -12.97 1.48 -5.84
N VAL A 406 -13.61 0.66 -6.70
CA VAL A 406 -14.34 -0.53 -6.24
C VAL A 406 -13.41 -1.51 -5.53
N LEU A 407 -12.24 -1.83 -6.09
CA LEU A 407 -11.26 -2.70 -5.41
C LEU A 407 -10.77 -2.11 -4.08
N SER A 408 -10.59 -0.79 -4.01
CA SER A 408 -10.24 -0.08 -2.77
C SER A 408 -11.32 -0.18 -1.71
N ASP A 409 -12.58 0.00 -2.10
CA ASP A 409 -13.71 -0.07 -1.19
C ASP A 409 -13.94 -1.51 -0.70
N LEU A 410 -13.78 -2.50 -1.58
CA LEU A 410 -13.91 -3.92 -1.21
C LEU A 410 -12.83 -4.33 -0.19
N TYR A 411 -11.57 -3.93 -0.42
CA TYR A 411 -10.50 -4.19 0.55
C TYR A 411 -10.78 -3.52 1.90
N SER A 412 -11.31 -2.29 1.88
CA SER A 412 -11.67 -1.56 3.09
C SER A 412 -12.83 -2.22 3.86
N ASP A 413 -13.94 -2.48 3.16
CA ASP A 413 -15.20 -2.93 3.75
C ASP A 413 -15.18 -4.41 4.13
N TYR A 414 -14.52 -5.25 3.34
CA TYR A 414 -14.59 -6.70 3.46
C TYR A 414 -13.32 -7.35 4.04
N HIS A 415 -12.22 -6.60 4.17
CA HIS A 415 -10.98 -7.11 4.77
C HIS A 415 -10.52 -6.26 5.95
N LEU A 416 -10.22 -4.97 5.74
CA LEU A 416 -9.66 -4.12 6.79
C LEU A 416 -10.60 -3.88 7.97
N VAL A 417 -11.86 -3.51 7.72
CA VAL A 417 -12.84 -3.26 8.79
C VAL A 417 -13.14 -4.54 9.59
N PRO A 418 -13.45 -5.69 8.97
CA PRO A 418 -13.70 -6.94 9.70
C PRO A 418 -12.50 -7.37 10.56
N LEU A 419 -11.28 -7.35 10.02
CA LEU A 419 -10.09 -7.76 10.77
C LEU A 419 -9.75 -6.79 11.90
N ARG A 420 -9.97 -5.48 11.72
CA ARG A 420 -9.86 -4.50 12.81
C ARG A 420 -10.84 -4.81 13.94
N ASP A 421 -12.11 -4.98 13.61
CA ASP A 421 -13.16 -5.17 14.60
C ASP A 421 -12.98 -6.52 15.33
N TRP A 422 -12.53 -7.56 14.62
CA TRP A 422 -12.14 -8.84 15.20
C TRP A 422 -10.91 -8.69 16.12
N SER A 423 -9.87 -7.96 15.71
CA SER A 423 -8.69 -7.66 16.53
C SER A 423 -9.07 -7.01 17.87
N HIS A 424 -9.97 -6.01 17.83
CA HIS A 424 -10.48 -5.34 19.04
C HIS A 424 -11.20 -6.30 19.96
N SER A 425 -11.87 -7.31 19.41
CA SER A 425 -12.57 -8.32 20.20
C SER A 425 -11.60 -9.12 21.09
N HIS A 426 -10.31 -9.21 20.74
CA HIS A 426 -9.23 -9.85 21.50
C HIS A 426 -8.35 -8.87 22.30
N GLY A 427 -8.72 -7.59 22.37
CA GLY A 427 -7.98 -6.58 23.14
C GLY A 427 -6.69 -6.08 22.48
N VAL A 428 -6.50 -6.36 21.19
CA VAL A 428 -5.34 -5.89 20.40
C VAL A 428 -5.77 -4.92 19.31
N GLN A 429 -4.82 -4.15 18.80
CA GLN A 429 -5.05 -3.22 17.69
C GLN A 429 -4.73 -3.89 16.35
N TYR A 430 -5.17 -3.29 15.25
CA TYR A 430 -4.85 -3.75 13.91
C TYR A 430 -3.88 -2.78 13.21
N ARG A 431 -2.70 -3.30 12.86
CA ARG A 431 -1.62 -2.57 12.17
C ARG A 431 -1.45 -3.09 10.75
N VAL A 432 -1.41 -2.20 9.76
CA VAL A 432 -1.34 -2.61 8.35
C VAL A 432 -0.51 -1.66 7.52
N GLN A 433 0.34 -2.21 6.64
CA GLN A 433 0.87 -1.48 5.50
C GLN A 433 -0.20 -1.39 4.39
N ALA A 434 -1.17 -0.49 4.54
CA ALA A 434 -2.35 -0.41 3.67
C ALA A 434 -2.05 0.26 2.29
N TYR A 435 -1.13 -0.33 1.54
CA TYR A 435 -0.73 0.01 0.17
C TYR A 435 -0.24 -1.24 -0.58
N GLY A 436 0.16 -1.07 -1.84
CA GLY A 436 0.67 -2.14 -2.70
C GLY A 436 -0.10 -2.27 -4.03
N LEU A 437 -1.36 -1.82 -4.04
CA LEU A 437 -2.22 -1.73 -5.22
C LEU A 437 -2.63 -0.28 -5.50
N GLU A 438 -3.28 -0.02 -6.64
CA GLU A 438 -3.85 1.30 -6.99
C GLU A 438 -5.10 1.67 -6.17
N GLN A 439 -5.01 1.56 -4.84
CA GLN A 439 -6.12 1.74 -3.88
C GLN A 439 -6.00 3.04 -3.09
N ASP A 440 -7.04 3.42 -2.35
CA ASP A 440 -7.09 4.66 -1.57
C ASP A 440 -6.40 4.54 -0.19
N SER A 441 -5.08 4.40 -0.19
CA SER A 441 -4.25 4.26 1.02
C SER A 441 -4.43 5.39 2.05
N LEU A 442 -4.76 6.61 1.61
CA LEU A 442 -5.09 7.72 2.51
C LEU A 442 -6.33 7.38 3.35
N ASP A 443 -7.39 6.88 2.72
CA ASP A 443 -8.61 6.52 3.44
C ASP A 443 -8.38 5.33 4.38
N GLN A 444 -7.68 4.31 3.88
CA GLN A 444 -7.34 3.09 4.60
C GLN A 444 -6.49 3.38 5.84
N ALA A 445 -5.55 4.34 5.76
CA ALA A 445 -4.77 4.78 6.91
C ALA A 445 -5.63 5.42 8.03
N GLY A 446 -6.82 5.93 7.69
CA GLY A 446 -7.80 6.38 8.67
C GLY A 446 -8.70 5.26 9.20
N ILE A 447 -8.80 4.11 8.50
CA ILE A 447 -9.63 2.96 8.88
C ILE A 447 -8.96 2.10 9.94
N VAL A 448 -7.70 1.72 9.74
CA VAL A 448 -6.93 0.85 10.65
C VAL A 448 -6.47 1.63 11.89
N ASP A 449 -6.06 0.93 12.96
CA ASP A 449 -5.66 1.62 14.20
C ASP A 449 -4.26 2.22 14.10
N ILE A 450 -3.36 1.49 13.45
CA ILE A 450 -1.98 1.89 13.21
C ILE A 450 -1.68 1.64 11.71
N PRO A 451 -1.79 2.66 10.84
CA PRO A 451 -1.19 2.55 9.53
C PRO A 451 0.33 2.41 9.66
N GLU A 452 0.90 1.59 8.78
CA GLU A 452 2.34 1.43 8.63
C GLU A 452 2.79 1.86 7.23
N THR A 453 4.03 2.35 7.14
CA THR A 453 4.75 2.64 5.89
C THR A 453 6.11 1.94 5.89
N GLU A 454 6.97 2.22 4.91
CA GLU A 454 8.30 1.64 4.85
C GLU A 454 9.36 2.63 4.37
N SER A 455 10.61 2.43 4.78
CA SER A 455 11.75 3.23 4.29
C SER A 455 12.34 2.75 2.97
N LEU A 456 12.06 1.51 2.55
CA LEU A 456 12.60 0.97 1.31
C LEU A 456 11.73 1.37 0.13
N GLY A 457 10.43 1.15 0.17
CA GLY A 457 9.47 1.48 -0.89
C GLY A 457 9.12 2.97 -1.01
N ALA A 458 9.01 3.73 0.09
CA ALA A 458 8.78 5.17 0.02
C ALA A 458 10.08 5.92 -0.36
N LYS A 459 10.05 6.71 -1.43
CA LYS A 459 11.25 7.38 -1.98
C LYS A 459 11.24 8.89 -1.82
N ASN A 460 10.15 9.47 -1.32
CA ASN A 460 10.07 10.90 -1.04
C ASN A 460 9.18 11.18 0.19
N LEU A 461 9.32 12.40 0.76
CA LEU A 461 8.60 12.79 1.98
C LEU A 461 7.07 12.75 1.86
N ASP A 462 6.52 12.93 0.66
CA ASP A 462 5.08 13.02 0.47
C ASP A 462 4.40 11.64 0.44
N ASP A 463 5.16 10.58 0.17
CA ASP A 463 4.70 9.19 0.33
C ASP A 463 4.27 8.94 1.79
N TYR A 464 5.09 9.42 2.76
CA TYR A 464 4.76 9.36 4.19
C TYR A 464 3.62 10.29 4.59
N ARG A 465 3.62 11.53 4.07
CA ARG A 465 2.61 12.52 4.44
C ARG A 465 1.21 12.14 3.99
N LEU A 466 1.08 11.39 2.91
CA LEU A 466 -0.22 10.88 2.46
C LEU A 466 -0.85 10.01 3.55
N LEU A 467 -0.09 9.03 4.05
CA LEU A 467 -0.53 8.14 5.12
C LEU A 467 -0.70 8.89 6.46
N ALA A 468 0.20 9.84 6.76
CA ALA A 468 0.07 10.69 7.95
C ALA A 468 -1.22 11.51 7.92
N SER A 469 -1.59 12.05 6.75
CA SER A 469 -2.83 12.81 6.59
C SER A 469 -4.07 11.92 6.76
N GLY A 470 -4.01 10.69 6.24
CA GLY A 470 -5.03 9.67 6.43
C GLY A 470 -5.22 9.28 7.90
N ARG A 471 -4.12 9.00 8.60
CA ARG A 471 -4.06 8.78 10.05
C ARG A 471 -4.76 9.92 10.80
N ASP A 472 -4.37 11.17 10.50
CA ASP A 472 -4.83 12.35 11.25
C ASP A 472 -6.31 12.63 11.04
N ILE A 473 -6.78 12.60 9.79
CA ILE A 473 -8.19 12.83 9.48
C ILE A 473 -9.08 11.69 10.00
N GLY A 474 -8.54 10.47 10.07
CA GLY A 474 -9.15 9.32 10.72
C GLY A 474 -9.13 9.36 12.25
N GLY A 475 -8.43 10.33 12.86
CA GLY A 475 -8.31 10.44 14.31
C GLY A 475 -7.40 9.40 14.95
N ARG A 476 -6.50 8.81 14.16
CA ARG A 476 -5.48 7.85 14.61
C ARG A 476 -4.26 8.60 15.11
N LYS A 477 -3.49 7.97 16.01
CA LYS A 477 -2.35 8.61 16.68
C LYS A 477 -1.00 8.17 16.11
N ILE A 478 -0.88 6.90 15.78
CA ILE A 478 0.39 6.30 15.38
C ILE A 478 0.42 6.11 13.87
N LEU A 479 1.51 6.53 13.24
CA LEU A 479 1.94 6.04 11.93
C LEU A 479 3.29 5.36 12.16
N SER A 480 3.32 4.04 12.02
CA SER A 480 4.56 3.29 12.14
C SER A 480 5.28 3.22 10.79
N SER A 481 6.55 2.83 10.81
CA SER A 481 7.31 2.51 9.61
C SER A 481 8.19 1.31 9.83
N GLU A 482 8.10 0.34 8.94
CA GLU A 482 9.19 -0.61 8.71
C GLU A 482 10.40 0.20 8.22
N THR A 483 11.43 0.29 9.05
CA THR A 483 12.51 1.25 8.82
C THR A 483 13.87 0.58 8.79
N ALA A 484 14.76 1.17 7.99
CA ALA A 484 16.12 0.74 7.75
C ALA A 484 16.22 -0.64 7.07
N ALA A 485 15.33 -0.92 6.12
CA ALA A 485 15.49 -1.97 5.11
C ALA A 485 16.34 -1.43 3.95
N TYR A 486 17.49 -2.07 3.71
CA TYR A 486 18.49 -1.64 2.74
C TYR A 486 18.95 -2.84 1.92
N LEU A 487 18.66 -2.80 0.62
CA LEU A 487 19.08 -3.81 -0.32
C LEU A 487 20.62 -3.85 -0.43
N GLY A 488 21.21 -5.04 -0.34
CA GLY A 488 22.64 -5.28 -0.55
C GLY A 488 23.54 -4.82 0.60
N LYS A 489 22.98 -4.62 1.80
CA LYS A 489 23.66 -3.94 2.92
C LYS A 489 23.73 -4.76 4.21
N SER A 490 23.44 -6.06 4.16
CA SER A 490 23.56 -6.92 5.34
C SER A 490 24.97 -6.92 5.93
N TYR A 491 25.09 -6.78 7.25
CA TYR A 491 26.35 -6.62 8.00
C TYR A 491 27.22 -5.41 7.58
N ALA A 492 26.62 -4.41 6.93
CA ALA A 492 27.30 -3.19 6.46
C ALA A 492 26.58 -1.88 6.84
N VAL A 493 25.49 -1.95 7.60
CA VAL A 493 24.67 -0.79 8.00
C VAL A 493 25.29 -0.11 9.21
N THR A 494 25.23 1.22 9.23
CA THR A 494 25.70 2.03 10.37
C THR A 494 24.54 2.72 11.08
N TRP A 495 24.68 3.00 12.38
CA TRP A 495 23.69 3.81 13.11
C TRP A 495 23.48 5.20 12.52
N ASN A 496 24.49 5.80 11.89
CA ASN A 496 24.32 7.08 11.20
C ASN A 496 23.36 6.95 10.00
N GLU A 497 23.47 5.88 9.22
CA GLU A 497 22.58 5.60 8.08
C GLU A 497 21.14 5.35 8.56
N VAL A 498 20.98 4.53 9.61
CA VAL A 498 19.70 4.22 10.25
C VAL A 498 19.03 5.48 10.81
N LEU A 499 19.75 6.26 11.63
CA LEU A 499 19.18 7.45 12.27
C LEU A 499 18.86 8.57 11.26
N ASN A 500 19.64 8.69 10.18
CA ASN A 500 19.29 9.62 9.09
C ASN A 500 17.99 9.20 8.40
N THR A 501 17.84 7.91 8.09
CA THR A 501 16.63 7.38 7.45
C THR A 501 15.41 7.56 8.35
N ILE A 502 15.52 7.25 9.64
CA ILE A 502 14.45 7.50 10.62
C ILE A 502 14.13 9.00 10.74
N GLY A 503 15.14 9.87 10.69
CA GLY A 503 14.93 11.31 10.68
C GLY A 503 14.08 11.77 9.49
N GLU A 504 14.33 11.22 8.31
CA GLU A 504 13.56 11.51 7.09
C GLU A 504 12.10 11.02 7.23
N THR A 505 11.88 9.79 7.71
CA THR A 505 10.53 9.25 7.91
C THR A 505 9.76 10.05 8.96
N PHE A 506 10.41 10.48 10.05
CA PHE A 506 9.81 11.34 11.08
C PHE A 506 9.38 12.71 10.55
N VAL A 507 10.19 13.33 9.68
CA VAL A 507 9.81 14.57 8.99
C VAL A 507 8.63 14.36 8.02
N GLY A 508 8.49 13.15 7.48
CA GLY A 508 7.34 12.72 6.69
C GLY A 508 6.05 12.51 7.50
N GLY A 509 6.14 12.46 8.83
CA GLY A 509 5.00 12.29 9.74
C GLY A 509 4.93 10.94 10.44
N VAL A 510 5.88 10.03 10.19
CA VAL A 510 6.02 8.79 10.98
C VAL A 510 6.36 9.15 12.42
N ASN A 511 5.81 8.42 13.39
CA ASN A 511 6.09 8.66 14.81
C ASN A 511 6.33 7.39 15.62
N GLN A 512 6.47 6.24 14.97
CA GLN A 512 6.96 4.99 15.56
C GLN A 512 7.80 4.21 14.54
N THR A 513 9.01 3.82 14.91
CA THR A 513 9.88 3.00 14.06
C THR A 513 9.77 1.54 14.46
N VAL A 514 9.65 0.68 13.44
CA VAL A 514 9.79 -0.77 13.55
C VAL A 514 11.02 -1.14 12.72
N LEU A 515 12.15 -1.44 13.37
CA LEU A 515 13.39 -1.72 12.66
C LEU A 515 13.31 -3.07 11.94
N HIS A 516 13.77 -3.10 10.69
CA HIS A 516 13.90 -4.30 9.87
C HIS A 516 15.31 -4.93 10.02
N GLY A 517 15.51 -6.06 10.66
CA GLY A 517 14.73 -6.61 11.76
C GLY A 517 15.63 -7.50 12.62
N PHE A 518 15.13 -7.93 13.77
CA PHE A 518 15.78 -8.85 14.68
C PHE A 518 15.62 -10.27 14.16
N SER A 519 16.69 -10.94 13.74
CA SER A 519 16.59 -12.36 13.38
C SER A 519 16.70 -13.24 14.62
N TYR A 520 15.79 -14.22 14.73
CA TYR A 520 15.92 -15.33 15.68
C TYR A 520 17.32 -15.94 15.58
N LYS A 521 17.84 -16.47 16.69
CA LYS A 521 19.25 -16.87 16.83
C LYS A 521 19.77 -17.77 15.71
N ASP A 522 19.00 -18.78 15.30
CA ASP A 522 19.46 -19.86 14.42
C ASP A 522 18.36 -20.35 13.50
N ALA A 523 18.71 -21.05 12.42
CA ALA A 523 17.76 -21.66 11.49
C ALA A 523 18.44 -22.84 10.77
N PRO A 524 17.67 -23.76 10.18
CA PRO A 524 18.24 -24.84 9.37
C PRO A 524 19.22 -24.33 8.32
N GLY A 525 20.43 -24.89 8.32
CA GLY A 525 21.49 -24.52 7.38
C GLY A 525 22.18 -23.18 7.64
N ALA A 526 21.81 -22.44 8.70
CA ALA A 526 22.50 -21.19 9.02
C ALA A 526 23.95 -21.44 9.50
N GLU A 527 24.87 -20.65 8.97
CA GLU A 527 26.29 -20.66 9.37
C GLU A 527 26.61 -19.44 10.24
N TRP A 528 27.79 -19.39 10.85
CA TRP A 528 28.25 -18.21 11.59
C TRP A 528 28.12 -16.93 10.75
N PRO A 529 27.50 -15.84 11.26
CA PRO A 529 27.17 -15.57 12.66
C PRO A 529 25.79 -16.07 13.14
N GLY A 530 25.12 -16.95 12.40
CA GLY A 530 23.82 -17.56 12.67
C GLY A 530 22.75 -17.07 11.68
N PHE A 531 21.47 -17.24 12.01
CA PHE A 531 20.39 -16.91 11.08
C PHE A 531 20.29 -15.40 10.78
N ALA A 532 20.22 -15.07 9.50
CA ALA A 532 19.88 -13.75 8.98
C ALA A 532 18.78 -13.93 7.94
N ALA A 533 17.56 -13.49 8.24
CA ALA A 533 16.35 -13.89 7.50
C ALA A 533 16.39 -13.60 5.99
N PHE A 534 17.14 -12.57 5.60
CA PHE A 534 17.26 -12.13 4.22
C PHE A 534 18.65 -12.36 3.62
N THR A 535 19.64 -12.91 4.33
CA THR A 535 21.00 -13.11 3.80
C THR A 535 21.51 -14.52 4.07
N PRO A 536 21.96 -15.27 3.04
CA PRO A 536 21.99 -14.87 1.61
C PRO A 536 20.60 -14.75 0.99
N TYR A 537 20.43 -13.87 0.00
CA TYR A 537 19.15 -13.71 -0.71
C TYR A 537 19.18 -14.39 -2.09
N ALA A 538 17.99 -14.71 -2.63
CA ALA A 538 17.78 -15.24 -3.98
C ALA A 538 18.61 -16.50 -4.32
N GLY A 539 18.56 -17.53 -3.45
CA GLY A 539 19.21 -18.81 -3.73
C GLY A 539 20.70 -18.84 -3.48
N GLY A 540 21.19 -18.04 -2.51
CA GLY A 540 22.46 -18.36 -1.82
C GLY A 540 23.69 -17.55 -2.23
N THR A 541 23.59 -16.51 -3.06
CA THR A 541 24.80 -15.77 -3.52
C THR A 541 24.77 -14.26 -3.35
N SER A 542 23.60 -13.66 -3.14
CA SER A 542 23.50 -12.20 -2.99
C SER A 542 23.46 -11.77 -1.53
N VAL A 543 24.13 -10.66 -1.22
CA VAL A 543 23.91 -9.95 0.05
C VAL A 543 22.49 -9.40 -0.01
N GLY A 544 21.65 -9.81 0.93
CA GLY A 544 20.26 -9.40 0.96
C GLY A 544 20.05 -8.09 1.69
N TYR A 545 19.01 -8.06 2.52
CA TYR A 545 18.49 -6.84 3.13
C TYR A 545 18.98 -6.67 4.55
N SER A 546 19.59 -5.52 4.83
CA SER A 546 19.84 -4.96 6.17
C SER A 546 20.44 -5.91 7.22
N GLU A 547 20.54 -5.40 8.44
CA GLU A 547 21.10 -6.13 9.55
C GLU A 547 20.16 -7.20 10.10
N ALA A 548 20.75 -8.31 10.50
CA ALA A 548 20.14 -9.25 11.44
C ALA A 548 20.43 -8.72 12.86
N TRP A 549 19.71 -7.66 13.25
CA TRP A 549 19.88 -7.03 14.56
C TRP A 549 19.89 -8.08 15.68
N GLY A 550 20.72 -7.92 16.70
CA GLY A 550 20.79 -8.87 17.81
C GLY A 550 22.18 -8.96 18.43
N PRO A 551 22.35 -9.78 19.49
CA PRO A 551 23.62 -9.89 20.24
C PRO A 551 24.78 -10.46 19.42
N ARG A 552 24.51 -10.95 18.22
CA ARG A 552 25.49 -11.50 17.27
C ARG A 552 26.17 -10.39 16.45
N MET A 553 25.78 -9.13 16.66
CA MET A 553 26.37 -7.96 16.04
C MET A 553 27.22 -7.13 17.00
N PRO A 554 28.40 -6.63 16.57
CA PRO A 554 29.22 -5.75 17.40
C PRO A 554 28.51 -4.46 17.84
N SER A 555 27.60 -3.93 17.02
CA SER A 555 26.84 -2.70 17.32
C SER A 555 25.78 -2.88 18.42
N TRP A 556 25.44 -4.12 18.80
CA TRP A 556 24.42 -4.42 19.80
C TRP A 556 24.73 -3.81 21.17
N GLY A 557 26.00 -3.80 21.58
CA GLY A 557 26.42 -3.20 22.85
C GLY A 557 26.16 -1.69 22.98
N HIS A 558 25.81 -1.01 21.88
CA HIS A 558 25.50 0.43 21.84
C HIS A 558 24.03 0.71 21.54
N ILE A 559 23.22 -0.31 21.30
CA ILE A 559 21.87 -0.14 20.77
C ILE A 559 20.92 0.54 21.76
N GLY A 560 21.14 0.35 23.07
CA GLY A 560 20.34 1.00 24.11
C GLY A 560 20.36 2.53 24.02
N SER A 561 21.49 3.14 23.63
CA SER A 561 21.55 4.60 23.44
C SER A 561 20.75 5.07 22.23
N ALA A 562 20.74 4.28 21.14
CA ALA A 562 19.88 4.55 20.00
C ALA A 562 18.40 4.39 20.38
N ALA A 563 18.07 3.35 21.15
CA ALA A 563 16.70 3.11 21.61
C ALA A 563 16.17 4.24 22.49
N GLU A 564 16.99 4.74 23.42
CA GLU A 564 16.65 5.86 24.29
C GLU A 564 16.42 7.16 23.50
N TYR A 565 17.26 7.45 22.50
CA TYR A 565 17.08 8.58 21.59
C TYR A 565 15.76 8.48 20.82
N LEU A 566 15.48 7.30 20.25
CA LEU A 566 14.26 7.05 19.48
C LEU A 566 13.02 7.17 20.37
N ALA A 567 13.06 6.60 21.58
CA ALA A 567 11.93 6.64 22.49
C ALA A 567 11.53 8.09 22.87
N ARG A 568 12.52 8.93 23.16
CA ARG A 568 12.29 10.36 23.43
C ARG A 568 11.71 11.10 22.22
N THR A 569 12.26 10.83 21.04
CA THR A 569 11.84 11.49 19.80
C THR A 569 10.40 11.10 19.45
N GLN A 570 10.09 9.80 19.49
CA GLN A 570 8.74 9.28 19.28
C GLN A 570 7.76 9.83 20.32
N TRP A 571 8.17 9.93 21.59
CA TRP A 571 7.33 10.56 22.61
C TRP A 571 6.95 11.99 22.21
N VAL A 572 7.90 12.83 21.78
CA VAL A 572 7.63 14.21 21.33
C VAL A 572 6.69 14.22 20.12
N LEU A 573 6.95 13.40 19.11
CA LEU A 573 6.17 13.32 17.87
C LEU A 573 4.74 12.79 18.07
N GLN A 574 4.48 12.15 19.21
CA GLN A 574 3.18 11.61 19.59
C GLN A 574 2.38 12.53 20.53
N GLN A 575 2.86 13.75 20.81
CA GLN A 575 2.12 14.72 21.62
C GLN A 575 1.23 15.63 20.77
N GLY A 576 0.08 16.01 21.33
CA GLY A 576 -0.82 16.99 20.73
C GLY A 576 -1.51 16.50 19.46
N VAL A 577 -1.90 17.47 18.62
CA VAL A 577 -2.53 17.26 17.31
C VAL A 577 -1.59 17.85 16.25
N PRO A 578 -1.23 17.11 15.20
CA PRO A 578 -0.41 17.65 14.12
C PRO A 578 -1.13 18.81 13.40
N GLN A 579 -0.35 19.81 13.00
CA GLN A 579 -0.85 21.00 12.32
C GLN A 579 -0.14 21.21 10.99
N TYR A 580 -0.94 21.41 9.95
CA TYR A 580 -0.50 21.64 8.58
C TYR A 580 -1.06 22.98 8.08
N ASP A 581 -0.24 23.77 7.38
CA ASP A 581 -0.73 25.04 6.81
C ASP A 581 -1.66 24.78 5.61
N VAL A 582 -1.31 23.81 4.77
CA VAL A 582 -1.94 23.57 3.46
C VAL A 582 -2.39 22.12 3.30
N ALA A 583 -3.61 21.90 2.85
CA ALA A 583 -4.06 20.62 2.32
C ALA A 583 -3.95 20.60 0.80
N TYR A 584 -3.31 19.58 0.25
CA TYR A 584 -3.35 19.28 -1.18
C TYR A 584 -4.44 18.26 -1.46
N PHE A 585 -5.40 18.66 -2.29
CA PHE A 585 -6.43 17.76 -2.77
C PHE A 585 -5.86 16.83 -3.83
N ARG A 586 -6.13 15.54 -3.66
CA ARG A 586 -5.85 14.48 -4.62
C ARG A 586 -7.16 13.82 -4.97
N GLN A 587 -7.38 13.54 -6.24
CA GLN A 587 -8.57 12.78 -6.59
C GLN A 587 -8.54 11.38 -5.98
N LYS A 588 -7.34 10.79 -5.89
CA LYS A 588 -7.10 9.48 -5.28
C LYS A 588 -6.04 9.58 -4.20
N GLY A 589 -6.24 8.90 -3.08
CA GLY A 589 -5.24 8.77 -2.02
C GLY A 589 -4.36 7.53 -2.17
N TRP A 590 -4.08 7.12 -3.40
CA TRP A 590 -3.12 6.05 -3.67
C TRP A 590 -1.71 6.44 -3.24
N ALA A 591 -1.10 5.59 -2.40
CA ALA A 591 0.31 5.67 -2.00
C ALA A 591 1.20 4.95 -3.02
N GLN A 592 2.05 5.70 -3.72
CA GLN A 592 3.09 5.20 -4.60
C GLN A 592 4.26 6.19 -4.60
N THR A 593 5.47 5.67 -4.78
CA THR A 593 6.65 6.48 -5.10
C THR A 593 6.34 7.55 -6.16
N GLY A 594 6.66 8.81 -5.85
CA GLY A 594 6.53 9.93 -6.78
C GLY A 594 5.26 10.76 -6.57
N ILE A 595 4.48 10.47 -5.53
CA ILE A 595 3.51 11.44 -5.02
C ILE A 595 4.25 12.71 -4.65
N GLY A 596 3.62 13.84 -4.90
CA GLY A 596 4.22 15.12 -4.56
C GLY A 596 3.16 16.17 -4.40
N ALA A 597 3.37 17.05 -3.44
CA ALA A 597 2.78 18.38 -3.39
C ALA A 597 3.61 19.29 -4.31
N PRO A 598 3.11 19.69 -5.50
CA PRO A 598 3.83 20.61 -6.37
C PRO A 598 4.21 21.86 -5.57
N TRP A 599 5.47 22.32 -5.70
CA TRP A 599 6.10 23.44 -4.95
C TRP A 599 6.10 23.34 -3.41
N GLY A 600 5.18 22.61 -2.78
CA GLY A 600 5.08 22.41 -1.33
C GLY A 600 6.36 21.83 -0.76
N THR A 601 6.77 20.65 -1.22
CA THR A 601 7.96 19.99 -0.67
C THR A 601 9.26 20.70 -1.04
N SER A 602 9.45 21.06 -2.30
CA SER A 602 10.73 21.63 -2.78
C SER A 602 10.94 23.11 -2.46
N SER A 603 9.88 23.89 -2.20
CA SER A 603 9.97 25.33 -1.96
C SER A 603 9.16 25.81 -0.75
N GLY A 604 8.00 25.19 -0.48
CA GLY A 604 7.17 25.49 0.68
C GLY A 604 7.88 25.18 2.00
N ILE A 605 8.38 23.95 2.17
CA ILE A 605 9.08 23.54 3.42
C ILE A 605 10.28 24.45 3.72
N PRO A 606 11.23 24.71 2.79
CA PRO A 606 12.33 25.63 3.06
C PRO A 606 11.92 27.07 3.41
N THR A 607 10.70 27.48 3.04
CA THR A 607 10.15 28.81 3.34
C THR A 607 9.21 28.83 4.54
N GLY A 608 9.06 27.69 5.23
CA GLY A 608 8.33 27.57 6.50
C GLY A 608 6.89 27.08 6.39
N TRP A 609 6.44 26.61 5.22
CA TRP A 609 5.10 26.03 5.03
C TRP A 609 5.12 24.52 5.27
N THR A 610 4.09 24.02 5.96
CA THR A 610 3.82 22.59 6.09
C THR A 610 2.58 22.20 5.27
N HIS A 611 2.50 20.92 4.89
CA HIS A 611 1.34 20.43 4.15
C HIS A 611 1.02 18.98 4.46
N GLY A 612 -0.24 18.64 4.20
CA GLY A 612 -0.75 17.28 4.12
C GLY A 612 -1.60 17.11 2.87
N PHE A 613 -2.30 15.98 2.81
CA PHE A 613 -3.13 15.58 1.69
C PHE A 613 -4.57 15.34 2.14
N LEU A 614 -5.50 15.62 1.24
CA LEU A 614 -6.90 15.25 1.36
C LEU A 614 -7.35 14.69 0.01
N ASN A 615 -8.38 13.87 0.02
CA ASN A 615 -8.99 13.28 -1.17
C ASN A 615 -10.53 13.33 -1.09
N GLY A 616 -11.22 12.77 -2.07
CA GLY A 616 -12.69 12.76 -2.10
C GLY A 616 -13.32 12.11 -0.86
N THR A 617 -12.79 10.99 -0.38
CA THR A 617 -13.31 10.19 0.74
C THR A 617 -13.05 10.86 2.09
N SER A 618 -11.84 11.37 2.32
CA SER A 618 -11.45 12.07 3.56
C SER A 618 -12.36 13.27 3.88
N LEU A 619 -12.87 13.98 2.87
CA LEU A 619 -13.79 15.12 3.07
C LEU A 619 -15.09 14.74 3.80
N PHE A 620 -15.45 13.46 3.84
CA PHE A 620 -16.65 12.95 4.48
C PHE A 620 -16.42 12.27 5.83
N LYS A 621 -15.17 12.20 6.32
CA LYS A 621 -14.87 11.70 7.67
C LYS A 621 -15.45 12.62 8.75
N GLU A 622 -15.68 12.09 9.94
CA GLU A 622 -16.30 12.84 11.05
C GLU A 622 -15.53 14.11 11.43
N ARG A 623 -14.19 14.08 11.33
CA ARG A 623 -13.31 15.21 11.63
C ARG A 623 -13.25 16.26 10.52
N SER A 624 -13.88 16.02 9.37
CA SER A 624 -13.90 16.94 8.23
C SER A 624 -14.92 18.07 8.40
N VAL A 625 -14.65 18.92 9.39
CA VAL A 625 -15.43 20.09 9.76
C VAL A 625 -14.64 21.37 9.53
N LEU A 626 -15.34 22.48 9.24
CA LEU A 626 -14.75 23.81 9.17
C LEU A 626 -15.16 24.60 10.41
N ASP A 627 -14.20 24.95 11.26
CA ASP A 627 -14.41 25.76 12.46
C ASP A 627 -13.42 26.92 12.50
N GLY A 628 -13.91 28.14 12.74
CA GLY A 628 -13.06 29.33 12.84
C GLY A 628 -12.17 29.61 11.62
N GLY A 629 -12.49 29.08 10.43
CA GLY A 629 -11.65 29.16 9.23
C GLY A 629 -10.53 28.11 9.14
N VAL A 630 -10.54 27.13 10.05
CA VAL A 630 -9.62 25.97 10.09
C VAL A 630 -10.41 24.72 9.72
N PHE A 631 -9.95 24.00 8.70
CA PHE A 631 -10.53 22.72 8.30
C PHE A 631 -9.88 21.58 9.08
N ALA A 632 -10.70 20.65 9.58
CA ALA A 632 -10.29 19.53 10.40
C ALA A 632 -9.38 19.94 11.58
N PRO A 633 -9.85 20.79 12.52
CA PRO A 633 -9.04 21.28 13.63
C PRO A 633 -8.37 20.16 14.45
N ASP A 634 -9.04 19.02 14.57
CA ASP A 634 -8.51 17.83 15.25
C ASP A 634 -7.96 16.76 14.28
N GLY A 635 -7.79 17.08 13.00
CA GLY A 635 -7.39 16.15 11.93
C GLY A 635 -6.41 16.75 10.92
N GLY A 636 -5.59 17.70 11.35
CA GLY A 636 -4.53 18.34 10.55
C GLY A 636 -4.58 19.88 10.54
N ALA A 637 -5.69 20.49 10.99
CA ALA A 637 -5.85 21.92 11.20
C ALA A 637 -5.49 22.81 9.99
N TYR A 638 -5.94 22.42 8.80
CA TYR A 638 -5.59 23.05 7.53
C TYR A 638 -6.20 24.46 7.38
N ARG A 639 -5.43 25.41 6.87
CA ARG A 639 -5.85 26.80 6.65
C ARG A 639 -5.96 27.20 5.18
N ALA A 640 -5.36 26.42 4.30
CA ALA A 640 -5.45 26.59 2.87
C ALA A 640 -5.69 25.25 2.17
N PHE A 641 -6.39 25.31 1.04
CA PHE A 641 -6.70 24.14 0.23
C PHE A 641 -6.21 24.38 -1.20
N VAL A 642 -5.44 23.42 -1.72
CA VAL A 642 -4.88 23.44 -3.07
C VAL A 642 -5.51 22.31 -3.87
N VAL A 643 -6.25 22.68 -4.92
CA VAL A 643 -6.67 21.73 -5.96
C VAL A 643 -5.69 21.87 -7.10
N ASP A 644 -4.98 20.79 -7.41
CA ASP A 644 -3.95 20.76 -8.46
C ASP A 644 -4.16 19.55 -9.37
N HIS A 645 -3.31 19.47 -10.40
CA HIS A 645 -3.27 18.38 -11.37
C HIS A 645 -2.84 17.05 -10.73
N ASP A 646 -3.52 15.96 -11.11
CA ASP A 646 -3.09 14.61 -10.74
C ASP A 646 -2.04 14.10 -11.74
N ARG A 647 -0.78 14.04 -11.29
CA ARG A 647 0.36 13.61 -12.10
C ARG A 647 0.28 12.14 -12.49
N PHE A 648 -0.47 11.32 -11.78
CA PHE A 648 -0.60 9.89 -12.12
C PHE A 648 -1.56 9.65 -13.28
N ARG A 649 -2.37 10.65 -13.68
CA ARG A 649 -3.41 10.49 -14.72
C ARG A 649 -3.40 11.66 -15.71
N GLY A 650 -2.28 11.86 -16.38
CA GLY A 650 -2.18 12.81 -17.49
C GLY A 650 -2.13 14.28 -17.08
N ASN A 651 -1.89 14.56 -15.79
CA ASN A 651 -1.74 15.92 -15.26
C ASN A 651 -3.02 16.77 -15.46
N GLU A 652 -4.19 16.14 -15.33
CA GLU A 652 -5.49 16.82 -15.33
C GLU A 652 -5.90 17.25 -13.92
N ALA A 653 -6.53 18.40 -13.79
CA ALA A 653 -7.10 18.88 -12.53
C ALA A 653 -8.57 18.47 -12.46
N THR A 654 -8.84 17.34 -11.81
CA THR A 654 -10.16 16.69 -11.75
C THR A 654 -10.60 16.50 -10.31
N MET A 655 -11.91 16.46 -10.10
CA MET A 655 -12.55 16.28 -8.79
C MET A 655 -13.91 15.62 -8.99
N SER A 656 -14.29 14.71 -8.11
CA SER A 656 -15.63 14.13 -8.13
C SER A 656 -16.68 15.20 -7.83
N LEU A 657 -17.88 15.03 -8.41
CA LEU A 657 -18.96 16.00 -8.19
C LEU A 657 -19.34 16.12 -6.71
N ASP A 658 -19.28 15.02 -5.96
CA ASP A 658 -19.61 15.02 -4.54
C ASP A 658 -18.54 15.71 -3.69
N ALA A 659 -17.25 15.52 -3.99
CA ALA A 659 -16.18 16.29 -3.35
C ALA A 659 -16.34 17.79 -3.61
N ALA A 660 -16.66 18.19 -4.85
CA ALA A 660 -16.89 19.58 -5.21
C ALA A 660 -18.09 20.19 -4.46
N ARG A 661 -19.20 19.44 -4.36
CA ARG A 661 -20.38 19.85 -3.58
C ARG A 661 -20.05 19.98 -2.10
N LYS A 662 -19.31 19.04 -1.53
CA LYS A 662 -18.90 19.04 -0.13
C LYS A 662 -18.03 20.25 0.20
N LEU A 663 -17.04 20.56 -0.63
CA LEU A 663 -16.21 21.76 -0.46
C LEU A 663 -17.03 23.05 -0.55
N ALA A 664 -17.98 23.13 -1.49
CA ALA A 664 -18.86 24.28 -1.63
C ALA A 664 -19.79 24.47 -0.42
N LEU A 665 -20.22 23.38 0.23
CA LEU A 665 -21.00 23.44 1.48
C LEU A 665 -20.15 23.92 2.66
N LEU A 666 -18.92 23.40 2.78
CA LEU A 666 -17.97 23.80 3.83
C LEU A 666 -17.67 25.30 3.75
N GLU A 667 -17.43 25.86 2.56
CA GLU A 667 -17.17 27.30 2.37
C GLU A 667 -18.33 28.19 2.85
N ARG A 668 -19.57 27.70 2.76
CA ARG A 668 -20.78 28.45 3.16
C ARG A 668 -21.05 28.40 4.66
N GLY A 669 -20.24 27.68 5.45
CA GLY A 669 -20.45 27.49 6.88
C GLY A 669 -21.70 26.66 7.21
N CYS A 670 -22.18 25.85 6.26
CA CYS A 670 -23.32 24.97 6.47
C CYS A 670 -22.88 23.65 7.11
N SER A 671 -23.48 23.28 8.25
CA SER A 671 -23.20 21.99 8.89
C SER A 671 -23.68 20.81 8.02
N PRO A 672 -22.89 19.73 7.84
CA PRO A 672 -23.20 18.63 6.92
C PRO A 672 -24.44 17.81 7.30
N LEU A 673 -24.85 17.83 8.56
CA LEU A 673 -25.88 16.93 9.11
C LEU A 673 -27.33 17.22 8.63
N SER A 674 -27.53 18.22 7.78
CA SER A 674 -28.86 18.60 7.28
C SER A 674 -29.14 18.21 5.82
N ALA A 675 -28.18 17.59 5.13
CA ALA A 675 -28.37 17.14 3.76
C ALA A 675 -28.39 15.60 3.72
N SER A 676 -29.52 15.01 4.11
CA SER A 676 -29.91 13.73 3.53
C SER A 676 -30.10 13.97 2.04
N LEU A 677 -29.09 13.66 1.23
CA LEU A 677 -29.27 13.50 -0.20
C LEU A 677 -30.10 12.24 -0.41
N SER A 678 -31.42 12.40 -0.38
CA SER A 678 -32.33 11.53 -1.10
C SER A 678 -31.97 11.65 -2.58
N VAL A 679 -31.27 10.65 -3.11
CA VAL A 679 -31.29 10.30 -4.53
C VAL A 679 -32.34 9.21 -4.70
#